data_AF-A0A368BH43-F1
#
_entry.id   AF-A0A368BH43-F1
#
_cell.length_a   1.000
_cell.length_b   1.000
_cell.length_c   1.000
_cell.angle_alpha   90.00
_cell.angle_beta   90.00
_cell.angle_gamma   90.00
#
_symmetry.space_group_name_H-M   'P 1'
#
loop_
_entity.id
_entity.type
_entity.pdbx_description
1 polymer ?
#
loop_
_entity_poly.entity_id
_entity_poly.type
_entity_poly.pdbx_seq_one_letter_code
_entity_poly.pdbx_strand_id
1 'polypeptide(L)'
;APPPPGKPLDPASIERIDLPVGHAQGLCYAFDSLYVVVNSRHSETGSGVFRLLDTNSDDKFDKVVVIRRLEAIGGEHGPHAILPSPDGKGLVVLMGNQTRLPRDFTHSRVPELWGEDQLLPPMEHFMKGVRAPVGHIARIDPEGQTWEVIATGFRNQYDGAFNEEGELFTYDADMEGDLNTPWYRPTRINHVISGADFGWRTGSAKFADHFRDSFGAVVDIGPGSPTGVCFGYGAKFPGKYREALFVCDWSYGKLYAVHLSEKGSSYEGRFEEFASGAPFPLTDILINPKDGAMYCIVGGRRVQSGLYRVTYRGNWNAGGEAQESTRPPGQNFRGKRLVLESLLGEGARQLSRNELADLWGNLSPDDDRALRHAARAVLEKHPAGMWRELVLKEENCHRAGLGLIALARAGAPGSAGDVMNKVMEFDYAAIRAEQDRLNLLRALTLALTRGGKPEPEIRLRVLRWLDDIYPAASARENRDLTALLASLESPSLVPRAMMLLETSTSQEEQITYAMNLRFIKEGWSPPLRLQYFQWLARSENYNGGPRFRGYLSDIRRDAIASVPAGERTAELKKWFRAPGEKGPAQFSSKPRKVVKDWAMEDLQGLLGAGLEGGRNFANGRRMFGIGSCHACHRFDGEGGAVGPDLTAVHGKFSPYDLLESIVVPEAEVSDQYGASAFTLRDGSQVVGRIMNLNRRRDGTGGDVYRITTDMMRPNETRAVKADEIVSIEPSGISMMPPGLLSTMEDSDILDLLAYLLSSGDRDDPMFKN
;
A
#
# COMPACT_ATOMS: atom_id res chain seq x y z
N ALA A 1 0.34 0.18 39.91
CA ALA A 1 -0.99 0.55 39.35
C ALA A 1 -0.87 1.92 38.70
N PRO A 2 -1.59 2.20 37.60
CA PRO A 2 -1.54 3.52 36.97
C PRO A 2 -2.03 4.60 37.96
N PRO A 3 -1.54 5.85 37.84
CA PRO A 3 -1.97 6.93 38.71
C PRO A 3 -3.50 7.16 38.60
N PRO A 4 -4.16 7.62 39.67
CA PRO A 4 -5.58 7.97 39.63
C PRO A 4 -5.90 9.00 38.53
N PRO A 5 -7.15 9.07 38.05
CA PRO A 5 -7.57 10.06 37.06
C PRO A 5 -7.13 11.49 37.44
N GLY A 6 -6.48 12.19 36.51
CA GLY A 6 -6.01 13.57 36.71
C GLY A 6 -4.74 13.72 37.57
N LYS A 7 -4.12 12.62 38.02
CA LYS A 7 -2.82 12.66 38.71
C LYS A 7 -1.68 12.33 37.73
N PRO A 8 -0.58 13.10 37.72
CA PRO A 8 0.59 12.77 36.91
C PRO A 8 1.24 11.48 37.42
N LEU A 9 1.95 10.80 36.53
CA LEU A 9 2.83 9.69 36.90
C LEU A 9 3.98 10.23 37.76
N ASP A 10 4.20 9.64 38.93
CA ASP A 10 5.35 9.96 39.76
C ASP A 10 6.60 9.33 39.13
N PRO A 11 7.61 10.10 38.69
CA PRO A 11 8.85 9.53 38.14
C PRO A 11 9.54 8.55 39.09
N ALA A 12 9.37 8.69 40.42
CA ALA A 12 9.93 7.77 41.40
C ALA A 12 9.26 6.38 41.39
N SER A 13 8.06 6.26 40.80
CA SER A 13 7.34 5.00 40.61
C SER A 13 7.78 4.21 39.37
N ILE A 14 8.67 4.77 38.55
CA ILE A 14 9.21 4.12 37.36
C ILE A 14 10.38 3.23 37.78
N GLU A 15 10.16 1.92 37.75
CA GLU A 15 11.21 0.94 37.96
C GLU A 15 12.03 0.75 36.68
N ARG A 16 13.36 0.74 36.83
CA ARG A 16 14.29 0.47 35.74
C ARG A 16 14.66 -1.00 35.76
N ILE A 17 14.59 -1.65 34.61
CA ILE A 17 15.18 -2.97 34.42
C ILE A 17 16.70 -2.80 34.34
N ASP A 18 17.41 -3.20 35.40
CA ASP A 18 18.86 -3.07 35.53
C ASP A 18 19.61 -4.26 34.91
N LEU A 19 19.35 -4.47 33.62
CA LEU A 19 20.02 -5.49 32.80
C LEU A 19 20.61 -4.82 31.57
N PRO A 20 21.65 -5.40 30.94
CA PRO A 20 22.31 -4.83 29.75
C PRO A 20 21.45 -4.99 28.48
N VAL A 21 20.16 -4.65 28.56
CA VAL A 21 19.17 -4.74 27.49
C VAL A 21 18.48 -3.38 27.34
N GLY A 22 18.44 -2.87 26.12
CA GLY A 22 17.88 -1.57 25.80
C GLY A 22 17.54 -1.46 24.33
N HIS A 23 17.08 -0.28 23.88
CA HIS A 23 16.62 -0.07 22.50
C HIS A 23 15.53 -1.08 22.06
N ALA A 24 14.70 -1.51 23.02
CA ALA A 24 13.58 -2.38 22.75
C ALA A 24 12.57 -1.65 21.85
N GLN A 25 12.12 -2.34 20.80
CA GLN A 25 10.99 -1.90 19.98
C GLN A 25 9.73 -2.72 20.26
N GLY A 26 9.89 -3.97 20.72
CA GLY A 26 8.78 -4.84 21.09
C GLY A 26 8.99 -5.45 22.46
N LEU A 27 7.91 -5.53 23.23
CA LEU A 27 7.89 -6.08 24.58
C LEU A 27 6.65 -6.97 24.73
N CYS A 28 6.83 -8.19 25.23
CA CYS A 28 5.72 -9.10 25.53
C CYS A 28 6.01 -9.88 26.79
N TYR A 29 5.15 -9.76 27.80
CA TYR A 29 5.20 -10.63 28.97
C TYR A 29 4.39 -11.90 28.70
N ALA A 30 5.04 -13.05 28.71
CA ALA A 30 4.44 -14.37 28.49
C ALA A 30 5.35 -15.46 29.08
N PHE A 31 4.82 -16.66 29.36
CA PHE A 31 5.61 -17.78 29.87
C PHE A 31 6.47 -17.42 31.10
N ASP A 32 5.89 -16.63 32.02
CA ASP A 32 6.53 -16.10 33.22
C ASP A 32 7.84 -15.36 32.95
N SER A 33 7.88 -14.60 31.85
CA SER A 33 9.08 -13.91 31.39
C SER A 33 8.75 -12.69 30.54
N LEU A 34 9.67 -11.72 30.49
CA LEU A 34 9.58 -10.61 29.55
C LEU A 34 10.41 -10.89 28.30
N TYR A 35 9.75 -11.02 27.16
CA TYR A 35 10.41 -11.09 25.87
C TYR A 35 10.63 -9.69 25.30
N VAL A 36 11.83 -9.47 24.75
CA VAL A 36 12.31 -8.17 24.29
C VAL A 36 12.84 -8.29 22.87
N VAL A 37 12.31 -7.49 21.96
CA VAL A 37 12.78 -7.36 20.58
C VAL A 37 13.62 -6.11 20.47
N VAL A 38 14.90 -6.26 20.12
CA VAL A 38 15.87 -5.17 20.05
C VAL A 38 16.29 -4.90 18.62
N ASN A 39 16.17 -3.64 18.21
CA ASN A 39 16.62 -3.14 16.91
C ASN A 39 17.64 -2.01 17.10
N SER A 40 18.90 -2.37 17.31
CA SER A 40 19.97 -1.37 17.41
C SER A 40 21.34 -1.99 17.14
N ARG A 41 22.19 -1.24 16.43
CA ARG A 41 23.62 -1.55 16.31
C ARG A 41 24.44 -1.11 17.53
N HIS A 42 23.84 -0.28 18.38
CA HIS A 42 24.48 0.30 19.56
C HIS A 42 24.05 -0.37 20.87
N SER A 43 23.10 -1.31 20.82
CA SER A 43 22.73 -2.10 21.99
C SER A 43 23.87 -3.03 22.38
N GLU A 44 24.16 -3.14 23.68
CA GLU A 44 25.14 -4.07 24.24
C GLU A 44 24.78 -5.53 23.93
N THR A 45 23.48 -5.86 23.91
CA THR A 45 22.98 -7.18 23.51
C THR A 45 23.00 -7.43 22.01
N GLY A 46 23.21 -6.39 21.18
CA GLY A 46 23.00 -6.45 19.74
C GLY A 46 21.51 -6.45 19.35
N SER A 47 21.21 -6.77 18.09
CA SER A 47 19.84 -6.87 17.58
C SER A 47 19.35 -8.31 17.62
N GLY A 48 18.08 -8.51 17.97
CA GLY A 48 17.51 -9.85 18.11
C GLY A 48 16.30 -9.92 19.02
N VAL A 49 15.93 -11.15 19.37
CA VAL A 49 14.92 -11.49 20.38
C VAL A 49 15.64 -12.01 21.62
N PHE A 50 15.25 -11.49 22.77
CA PHE A 50 15.80 -11.81 24.08
C PHE A 50 14.67 -12.12 25.05
N ARG A 51 14.98 -12.85 26.11
CA ARG A 51 14.05 -13.18 27.20
C ARG A 51 14.69 -12.78 28.52
N LEU A 52 13.96 -12.04 29.34
CA LEU A 52 14.36 -11.66 30.68
C LEU A 52 13.65 -12.55 31.70
N LEU A 53 14.43 -13.08 32.64
CA LEU A 53 13.96 -13.98 33.69
C LEU A 53 14.11 -13.30 35.05
N ASP A 54 13.16 -13.54 35.93
CA ASP A 54 13.31 -13.41 37.38
C ASP A 54 13.66 -14.82 37.91
N THR A 55 14.92 -15.02 38.33
CA THR A 55 15.39 -16.35 38.76
C THR A 55 15.27 -16.57 40.26
N ASN A 56 14.96 -15.54 41.04
CA ASN A 56 14.88 -15.59 42.48
C ASN A 56 13.46 -15.29 43.04
N SER A 57 12.49 -15.00 42.16
CA SER A 57 11.10 -14.66 42.46
C SER A 57 10.94 -13.41 43.34
N ASP A 58 11.80 -12.41 43.14
CA ASP A 58 11.74 -11.11 43.84
C ASP A 58 10.97 -10.02 43.10
N ASP A 59 10.30 -10.38 41.99
CA ASP A 59 9.57 -9.50 41.08
C ASP A 59 10.51 -8.57 40.28
N LYS A 60 11.78 -8.94 40.13
CA LYS A 60 12.77 -8.23 39.31
C LYS A 60 13.47 -9.17 38.35
N PHE A 61 13.62 -8.71 37.11
CA PHE A 61 14.40 -9.44 36.12
C PHE A 61 15.90 -9.35 36.44
N ASP A 62 16.56 -10.50 36.50
CA ASP A 62 17.98 -10.63 36.88
C ASP A 62 18.85 -11.35 35.83
N LYS A 63 18.24 -11.91 34.77
CA LYS A 63 18.96 -12.67 33.75
C LYS A 63 18.44 -12.41 32.34
N VAL A 64 19.37 -12.14 31.41
CA VAL A 64 19.10 -12.05 29.96
C VAL A 64 19.43 -13.37 29.29
N VAL A 65 18.48 -13.94 28.56
CA VAL A 65 18.64 -15.10 27.69
C VAL A 65 18.50 -14.66 26.24
N VAL A 66 19.43 -15.10 25.39
CA VAL A 66 19.35 -14.85 23.95
C VAL A 66 18.43 -15.90 23.32
N ILE A 67 17.29 -15.47 22.80
CA ILE A 67 16.36 -16.34 22.06
C ILE A 67 16.87 -16.48 20.63
N ARG A 68 17.15 -15.35 19.96
CA ARG A 68 17.76 -15.36 18.63
C ARG A 68 18.45 -14.05 18.31
N ARG A 69 19.66 -14.12 17.75
CA ARG A 69 20.34 -12.95 17.20
C ARG A 69 19.89 -12.71 15.77
N LEU A 70 19.66 -11.45 15.42
CA LEU A 70 19.28 -11.02 14.07
C LEU A 70 20.35 -10.10 13.49
N GLU A 71 20.41 -10.02 12.17
CA GLU A 71 21.36 -9.15 11.48
C GLU A 71 21.08 -7.68 11.85
N ALA A 72 22.09 -6.99 12.40
CA ALA A 72 21.90 -5.66 12.97
C ALA A 72 21.76 -4.58 11.89
N ILE A 73 20.59 -3.97 11.82
CA ILE A 73 20.21 -3.01 10.77
C ILE A 73 20.16 -1.56 11.20
N GLY A 74 20.03 -1.26 12.50
CA GLY A 74 20.23 0.08 13.05
C GLY A 74 19.36 1.18 12.42
N GLY A 75 18.29 0.79 11.74
CA GLY A 75 17.37 1.65 11.02
C GLY A 75 15.93 1.39 11.46
N GLU A 76 15.01 2.23 11.00
CA GLU A 76 13.62 2.26 11.48
C GLU A 76 12.77 1.05 11.03
N HIS A 77 13.26 0.17 10.16
CA HIS A 77 12.48 -0.96 9.60
C HIS A 77 13.03 -2.34 9.99
N GLY A 78 13.46 -2.45 11.26
CA GLY A 78 14.11 -3.66 11.77
C GLY A 78 13.15 -4.63 12.45
N PRO A 79 13.62 -5.41 13.45
CA PRO A 79 12.72 -6.24 14.24
C PRO A 79 11.89 -5.36 15.18
N HIS A 80 10.57 -5.50 15.15
CA HIS A 80 9.66 -4.56 15.83
C HIS A 80 8.89 -5.20 16.97
N ALA A 81 7.79 -5.91 16.67
CA ALA A 81 6.87 -6.40 17.69
C ALA A 81 7.05 -7.89 18.01
N ILE A 82 6.57 -8.26 19.19
CA ILE A 82 6.40 -9.64 19.63
C ILE A 82 5.08 -9.78 20.39
N LEU A 83 4.32 -10.82 20.10
CA LEU A 83 2.96 -11.04 20.58
C LEU A 83 2.79 -12.49 21.04
N PRO A 84 1.95 -12.78 22.04
CA PRO A 84 1.57 -14.17 22.33
C PRO A 84 0.76 -14.75 21.18
N SER A 85 0.99 -16.03 20.86
CA SER A 85 0.13 -16.72 19.91
C SER A 85 -1.26 -16.97 20.52
N PRO A 86 -2.35 -16.99 19.71
CA PRO A 86 -3.72 -17.20 20.22
C PRO A 86 -3.92 -18.52 20.97
N ASP A 87 -3.14 -19.54 20.64
CA ASP A 87 -3.17 -20.84 21.31
C ASP A 87 -2.43 -20.86 22.66
N GLY A 88 -1.75 -19.77 23.04
CA GLY A 88 -0.96 -19.64 24.26
C GLY A 88 0.28 -20.52 24.32
N LYS A 89 0.71 -21.12 23.20
CA LYS A 89 1.83 -22.09 23.14
C LYS A 89 3.14 -21.51 22.60
N GLY A 90 3.13 -20.32 22.03
CA GLY A 90 4.31 -19.68 21.49
C GLY A 90 4.14 -18.17 21.34
N LEU A 91 4.99 -17.58 20.50
CA LEU A 91 5.05 -16.16 20.23
C LEU A 91 5.05 -15.92 18.72
N VAL A 92 4.58 -14.75 18.30
CA VAL A 92 4.68 -14.27 16.94
C VAL A 92 5.54 -13.01 16.94
N VAL A 93 6.50 -12.94 16.03
CA VAL A 93 7.45 -11.84 15.91
C VAL A 93 7.33 -11.16 14.54
N LEU A 94 7.36 -9.83 14.53
CA LEU A 94 7.19 -9.01 13.34
C LEU A 94 8.52 -8.35 12.95
N MET A 95 8.89 -8.50 11.69
CA MET A 95 10.21 -8.13 11.17
C MET A 95 10.03 -7.25 9.93
N GLY A 96 10.47 -6.00 9.99
CA GLY A 96 10.48 -5.09 8.86
C GLY A 96 11.46 -5.52 7.76
N ASN A 97 11.43 -4.83 6.62
CA ASN A 97 12.16 -5.18 5.41
C ASN A 97 13.68 -5.00 5.48
N GLN A 98 14.20 -4.32 6.51
CA GLN A 98 15.63 -4.31 6.76
C GLN A 98 16.07 -5.63 7.41
N THR A 99 15.18 -6.34 8.10
CA THR A 99 15.50 -7.62 8.74
C THR A 99 15.48 -8.73 7.70
N ARG A 100 16.67 -9.26 7.40
CA ARG A 100 16.78 -10.46 6.56
C ARG A 100 16.11 -11.63 7.25
N LEU A 101 15.50 -12.50 6.45
CA LEU A 101 15.07 -13.80 6.94
C LEU A 101 16.30 -14.55 7.49
N PRO A 102 16.24 -15.10 8.73
CA PRO A 102 17.33 -15.93 9.26
C PRO A 102 17.68 -17.06 8.28
N ARG A 103 18.95 -17.47 8.16
CA ARG A 103 19.31 -18.53 7.19
C ARG A 103 18.94 -19.92 7.66
N ASP A 104 18.69 -20.07 8.95
CA ASP A 104 18.44 -21.28 9.71
C ASP A 104 17.02 -21.28 10.30
N PHE A 105 16.05 -20.66 9.61
CA PHE A 105 14.65 -20.81 9.99
C PHE A 105 14.24 -22.29 9.87
N THR A 106 13.37 -22.76 10.76
CA THR A 106 13.04 -24.20 10.82
C THR A 106 12.11 -24.61 9.70
N HIS A 107 11.11 -23.78 9.40
CA HIS A 107 10.11 -24.05 8.37
C HIS A 107 9.52 -22.76 7.81
N SER A 108 9.00 -22.81 6.59
CA SER A 108 8.25 -21.70 5.99
C SER A 108 6.90 -22.19 5.50
N ARG A 109 5.82 -21.54 5.94
CA ARG A 109 4.49 -21.74 5.35
C ARG A 109 4.37 -21.09 3.98
N VAL A 110 5.13 -20.02 3.74
CA VAL A 110 5.22 -19.39 2.42
C VAL A 110 6.00 -20.29 1.47
N PRO A 111 5.48 -20.58 0.25
CA PRO A 111 6.25 -21.27 -0.77
C PRO A 111 7.57 -20.54 -1.06
N GLU A 112 8.69 -21.26 -1.01
CA GLU A 112 10.04 -20.68 -1.12
C GLU A 112 10.44 -20.40 -2.58
N LEU A 113 9.52 -19.74 -3.28
CA LEU A 113 9.60 -19.40 -4.70
C LEU A 113 9.97 -17.92 -4.86
N TRP A 114 11.01 -17.50 -4.13
CA TRP A 114 11.43 -16.10 -4.02
C TRP A 114 11.86 -15.52 -5.36
N GLY A 115 11.37 -14.33 -5.67
CA GLY A 115 11.67 -13.66 -6.94
C GLY A 115 11.20 -12.21 -6.95
N GLU A 116 11.93 -11.39 -7.71
CA GLU A 116 11.54 -10.00 -8.00
C GLU A 116 10.52 -9.91 -9.13
N ASP A 117 10.48 -10.92 -10.00
CA ASP A 117 9.49 -11.09 -11.07
C ASP A 117 9.24 -9.81 -11.89
N GLN A 118 10.34 -9.10 -12.23
CA GLN A 118 10.36 -7.90 -13.06
C GLN A 118 10.92 -8.20 -14.46
N LEU A 119 10.20 -7.74 -15.49
CA LEU A 119 10.62 -7.86 -16.90
C LEU A 119 11.74 -6.91 -17.28
N LEU A 120 11.74 -5.72 -16.67
CA LEU A 120 12.71 -4.65 -16.92
C LEU A 120 13.50 -4.36 -15.64
N PRO A 121 14.78 -3.95 -15.74
CA PRO A 121 15.58 -3.58 -14.58
C PRO A 121 14.85 -2.54 -13.70
N PRO A 122 14.77 -2.71 -12.37
CA PRO A 122 14.10 -1.76 -11.50
C PRO A 122 14.95 -0.50 -11.25
N MET A 123 14.28 0.60 -10.90
CA MET A 123 14.93 1.81 -10.38
C MET A 123 14.93 1.76 -8.85
N GLU A 124 16.09 1.96 -8.23
CA GLU A 124 16.30 1.73 -6.81
C GLU A 124 17.01 2.90 -6.11
N HIS A 125 16.30 3.56 -5.20
CA HIS A 125 16.82 4.67 -4.39
C HIS A 125 16.80 4.38 -2.86
N PHE A 126 15.99 3.42 -2.42
CA PHE A 126 15.93 2.93 -1.04
C PHE A 126 16.21 1.43 -1.04
N MET A 127 16.88 0.90 -0.01
CA MET A 127 17.20 -0.54 0.12
C MET A 127 17.84 -1.15 -1.14
N LYS A 128 18.71 -0.37 -1.80
CA LYS A 128 19.34 -0.77 -3.06
C LYS A 128 20.02 -2.14 -2.95
N GLY A 129 19.73 -3.02 -3.90
CA GLY A 129 20.27 -4.38 -3.97
C GLY A 129 19.65 -5.39 -3.01
N VAL A 130 18.71 -4.98 -2.14
CA VAL A 130 17.95 -5.90 -1.29
C VAL A 130 16.87 -6.59 -2.13
N ARG A 131 16.67 -7.88 -1.87
CA ARG A 131 15.82 -8.78 -2.65
C ARG A 131 14.96 -9.61 -1.72
N ALA A 132 13.84 -10.11 -2.22
CA ALA A 132 12.99 -11.03 -1.48
C ALA A 132 13.77 -12.33 -1.11
N PRO A 133 13.44 -12.97 0.03
CA PRO A 133 12.42 -12.56 1.00
C PRO A 133 12.97 -11.55 2.03
N VAL A 134 12.22 -10.48 2.25
CA VAL A 134 12.40 -9.56 3.39
C VAL A 134 11.04 -9.10 3.89
N GLY A 135 11.01 -8.56 5.11
CA GLY A 135 9.76 -8.15 5.75
C GLY A 135 8.93 -9.38 6.03
N HIS A 136 9.07 -9.97 7.22
CA HIS A 136 8.46 -11.26 7.52
C HIS A 136 7.80 -11.29 8.89
N ILE A 137 6.88 -12.23 9.05
CA ILE A 137 6.25 -12.55 10.32
C ILE A 137 6.53 -14.02 10.58
N ALA A 138 7.03 -14.34 11.77
CA ALA A 138 7.36 -15.70 12.16
C ALA A 138 6.71 -16.08 13.48
N ARG A 139 6.41 -17.37 13.64
CA ARG A 139 6.02 -17.99 14.90
C ARG A 139 7.24 -18.69 15.52
N ILE A 140 7.43 -18.51 16.81
CA ILE A 140 8.50 -19.13 17.58
C ILE A 140 7.92 -19.83 18.82
N ASP A 141 8.56 -20.90 19.26
CA ASP A 141 8.32 -21.44 20.60
C ASP A 141 8.93 -20.53 21.69
N PRO A 142 8.54 -20.70 22.96
CA PRO A 142 9.02 -19.86 24.06
C PRO A 142 10.54 -19.90 24.28
N GLU A 143 11.22 -20.94 23.78
CA GLU A 143 12.67 -21.15 23.88
C GLU A 143 13.44 -20.65 22.65
N GLY A 144 12.75 -20.27 21.57
CA GLY A 144 13.36 -19.87 20.28
C GLY A 144 13.95 -21.00 19.46
N GLN A 145 13.61 -22.26 19.74
CA GLN A 145 14.14 -23.41 19.01
C GLN A 145 13.54 -23.52 17.60
N THR A 146 12.29 -23.07 17.44
CA THR A 146 11.59 -22.98 16.17
C THR A 146 11.50 -21.56 15.64
N TRP A 147 11.54 -21.42 14.32
CA TRP A 147 11.27 -20.18 13.61
C TRP A 147 10.48 -20.52 12.35
N GLU A 148 9.16 -20.56 12.50
CA GLU A 148 8.22 -20.88 11.43
C GLU A 148 7.78 -19.59 10.73
N VAL A 149 8.17 -19.40 9.47
CA VAL A 149 7.75 -18.22 8.69
C VAL A 149 6.28 -18.35 8.31
N ILE A 150 5.46 -17.39 8.73
CA ILE A 150 4.02 -17.36 8.45
C ILE A 150 3.72 -16.60 7.16
N ALA A 151 4.32 -15.41 7.00
CA ALA A 151 4.12 -14.53 5.86
C ALA A 151 5.37 -13.68 5.58
N THR A 152 5.52 -13.18 4.34
CA THR A 152 6.63 -12.32 3.90
C THR A 152 6.17 -11.15 3.04
N GLY A 153 7.09 -10.29 2.59
CA GLY A 153 6.80 -9.25 1.61
C GLY A 153 6.20 -7.97 2.20
N PHE A 154 6.47 -7.67 3.47
CA PHE A 154 6.09 -6.41 4.10
C PHE A 154 7.19 -5.34 3.95
N ARG A 155 6.85 -4.07 4.10
CA ARG A 155 7.86 -2.99 4.20
C ARG A 155 8.29 -2.80 5.64
N ASN A 156 7.36 -2.37 6.47
CA ASN A 156 7.62 -1.99 7.84
C ASN A 156 6.32 -2.06 8.64
N GLN A 157 5.91 -3.28 8.90
CA GLN A 157 4.76 -3.64 9.69
C GLN A 157 5.18 -3.61 11.17
N TYR A 158 5.05 -2.43 11.77
CA TYR A 158 5.68 -2.09 13.04
C TYR A 158 5.06 -2.87 14.21
N ASP A 159 3.75 -3.08 14.18
CA ASP A 159 3.04 -3.79 15.23
C ASP A 159 1.84 -4.57 14.68
N GLY A 160 1.24 -5.43 15.50
CA GLY A 160 0.07 -6.22 15.12
C GLY A 160 -0.77 -6.66 16.31
N ALA A 161 -1.98 -7.13 16.03
CA ALA A 161 -2.89 -7.63 17.04
C ALA A 161 -3.73 -8.79 16.49
N PHE A 162 -4.07 -9.72 17.39
CA PHE A 162 -5.01 -10.80 17.09
C PHE A 162 -6.43 -10.36 17.45
N ASN A 163 -7.38 -10.71 16.59
CA ASN A 163 -8.79 -10.60 16.93
C ASN A 163 -9.26 -11.79 17.79
N GLU A 164 -10.52 -11.80 18.23
CA GLU A 164 -11.06 -12.87 19.09
C GLU A 164 -11.02 -14.26 18.44
N GLU A 165 -11.03 -14.34 17.10
CA GLU A 165 -10.93 -15.62 16.38
C GLU A 165 -9.49 -16.06 16.09
N GLY A 166 -8.50 -15.33 16.57
CA GLY A 166 -7.08 -15.66 16.42
C GLY A 166 -6.46 -15.29 15.07
N GLU A 167 -7.12 -14.41 14.32
CA GLU A 167 -6.64 -13.87 13.05
C GLU A 167 -5.73 -12.66 13.29
N LEU A 168 -4.57 -12.61 12.63
CA LEU A 168 -3.56 -11.56 12.84
C LEU A 168 -3.78 -10.38 11.89
N PHE A 169 -3.79 -9.17 12.44
CA PHE A 169 -3.77 -7.92 11.68
C PHE A 169 -2.51 -7.13 11.98
N THR A 170 -1.98 -6.44 10.98
CA THR A 170 -0.81 -5.56 11.14
C THR A 170 -0.96 -4.30 10.30
N TYR A 171 -0.25 -3.24 10.71
CA TYR A 171 -0.24 -1.96 10.01
C TYR A 171 1.11 -1.75 9.30
N ASP A 172 1.14 -1.95 7.98
CA ASP A 172 2.35 -1.87 7.16
C ASP A 172 2.57 -0.45 6.62
N ALA A 173 3.80 0.03 6.71
CA ALA A 173 4.16 1.38 6.29
C ALA A 173 4.09 1.59 4.77
N ASP A 174 3.81 2.84 4.40
CA ASP A 174 3.87 3.30 3.02
C ASP A 174 5.31 3.38 2.51
N MET A 175 5.52 3.84 1.28
CA MET A 175 6.86 4.29 0.84
C MET A 175 6.76 5.75 0.45
N GLU A 176 6.62 6.64 1.44
CA GLU A 176 6.39 8.08 1.26
C GLU A 176 7.38 8.75 0.29
N GLY A 177 8.61 8.23 0.22
CA GLY A 177 9.61 8.60 -0.78
C GLY A 177 9.16 8.52 -2.24
N ASP A 178 8.23 7.60 -2.51
CA ASP A 178 7.76 7.20 -3.83
C ASP A 178 6.36 7.73 -4.11
N LEU A 179 5.79 8.60 -3.24
CA LEU A 179 4.46 9.18 -3.41
C LEU A 179 4.24 9.70 -4.85
N ASN A 180 3.04 9.48 -5.39
CA ASN A 180 2.64 9.78 -6.78
C ASN A 180 3.50 9.12 -7.89
N THR A 181 4.19 8.02 -7.57
CA THR A 181 4.74 7.10 -8.59
C THR A 181 3.81 5.89 -8.78
N PRO A 182 3.87 5.19 -9.93
CA PRO A 182 3.02 4.02 -10.22
C PRO A 182 3.18 2.81 -9.27
N TRP A 183 4.27 2.77 -8.50
CA TRP A 183 4.58 1.69 -7.55
C TRP A 183 4.41 2.14 -6.09
N TYR A 184 3.95 3.36 -5.84
CA TYR A 184 3.60 3.78 -4.48
C TYR A 184 2.50 2.90 -3.91
N ARG A 185 2.63 2.52 -2.63
CA ARG A 185 1.50 1.99 -1.84
C ARG A 185 1.40 2.80 -0.57
N PRO A 186 0.18 3.18 -0.16
CA PRO A 186 -0.06 3.85 1.10
C PRO A 186 0.18 2.90 2.29
N THR A 187 0.09 3.45 3.49
CA THR A 187 -0.01 2.65 4.70
C THR A 187 -1.30 1.86 4.65
N ARG A 188 -1.28 0.65 5.19
CA ARG A 188 -2.38 -0.30 4.97
C ARG A 188 -2.50 -1.32 6.08
N ILE A 189 -3.74 -1.68 6.37
CA ILE A 189 -4.07 -2.77 7.27
C ILE A 189 -4.05 -4.06 6.49
N ASN A 190 -3.22 -4.99 6.93
CA ASN A 190 -3.11 -6.31 6.34
C ASN A 190 -3.70 -7.34 7.29
N HIS A 191 -4.57 -8.19 6.76
CA HIS A 191 -4.93 -9.44 7.39
C HIS A 191 -3.88 -10.48 7.02
N VAL A 192 -3.12 -10.95 7.99
CA VAL A 192 -1.97 -11.84 7.79
C VAL A 192 -2.45 -13.30 7.80
N ILE A 193 -2.50 -13.91 6.61
CA ILE A 193 -2.81 -15.33 6.44
C ILE A 193 -1.54 -16.16 6.22
N SER A 194 -1.56 -17.44 6.59
CA SER A 194 -0.39 -18.31 6.39
C SER A 194 -0.10 -18.51 4.91
N GLY A 195 1.17 -18.46 4.54
CA GLY A 195 1.62 -18.71 3.17
C GLY A 195 1.65 -17.46 2.27
N ALA A 196 1.27 -16.29 2.79
CA ALA A 196 1.18 -15.06 2.01
C ALA A 196 2.51 -14.34 1.79
N ASP A 197 2.64 -13.75 0.59
CA ASP A 197 3.60 -12.68 0.24
C ASP A 197 2.78 -11.38 0.04
N PHE A 198 3.19 -10.28 0.67
CA PHE A 198 2.53 -8.97 0.58
C PHE A 198 3.16 -8.05 -0.49
N GLY A 199 4.10 -8.56 -1.28
CA GLY A 199 4.54 -7.98 -2.54
C GLY A 199 5.53 -6.83 -2.42
N TRP A 200 6.09 -6.57 -1.23
CA TRP A 200 7.16 -5.59 -1.11
C TRP A 200 8.40 -6.05 -1.88
N ARG A 201 8.94 -5.15 -2.71
CA ARG A 201 10.21 -5.26 -3.44
C ARG A 201 10.87 -3.88 -3.51
N THR A 202 12.12 -3.84 -3.92
CA THR A 202 12.93 -2.62 -3.89
C THR A 202 12.54 -1.65 -5.01
N GLY A 203 12.21 -0.41 -4.65
CA GLY A 203 11.93 0.67 -5.60
C GLY A 203 10.79 0.36 -6.56
N SER A 204 11.01 0.54 -7.87
CA SER A 204 9.97 0.33 -8.88
C SER A 204 9.57 -1.14 -9.08
N ALA A 205 10.22 -2.09 -8.41
CA ALA A 205 9.91 -3.52 -8.49
C ALA A 205 8.70 -3.95 -7.66
N LYS A 206 8.11 -3.06 -6.85
CA LYS A 206 7.00 -3.39 -5.96
C LYS A 206 5.84 -4.00 -6.74
N PHE A 207 5.27 -5.09 -6.22
CA PHE A 207 4.19 -5.80 -6.92
C PHE A 207 2.95 -4.91 -7.08
N ALA A 208 2.27 -5.08 -8.21
CA ALA A 208 0.97 -4.48 -8.44
C ALA A 208 -0.04 -5.03 -7.41
N ASP A 209 -0.98 -4.20 -6.97
CA ASP A 209 -2.07 -4.62 -6.08
C ASP A 209 -3.01 -5.65 -6.74
N HIS A 210 -3.13 -5.62 -8.07
CA HIS A 210 -3.88 -6.61 -8.83
C HIS A 210 -3.16 -7.95 -9.01
N PHE A 211 -1.89 -8.09 -8.62
CA PHE A 211 -1.17 -9.36 -8.72
C PHE A 211 -1.69 -10.38 -7.70
N ARG A 212 -2.26 -11.48 -8.19
CA ARG A 212 -2.82 -12.56 -7.35
C ARG A 212 -1.78 -13.49 -6.74
N ASP A 213 -0.50 -13.28 -7.08
CA ASP A 213 0.62 -13.84 -6.33
C ASP A 213 1.06 -13.03 -5.12
N SER A 214 0.40 -11.90 -4.86
CA SER A 214 0.38 -11.16 -3.60
C SER A 214 -1.01 -11.27 -2.95
N PHE A 215 -1.11 -11.17 -1.62
CA PHE A 215 -2.42 -11.24 -0.94
C PHE A 215 -3.17 -9.91 -0.91
N GLY A 216 -2.45 -8.81 -0.66
CA GLY A 216 -3.01 -7.45 -0.62
C GLY A 216 -3.57 -7.04 0.75
N ALA A 217 -4.11 -5.82 0.78
CA ALA A 217 -4.62 -5.18 2.01
C ALA A 217 -6.09 -5.50 2.29
N VAL A 218 -6.50 -5.25 3.52
CA VAL A 218 -7.91 -5.14 3.96
C VAL A 218 -8.43 -3.74 3.71
N VAL A 219 -7.63 -2.73 4.05
CA VAL A 219 -7.93 -1.32 3.80
C VAL A 219 -6.63 -0.52 3.69
N ASP A 220 -6.57 0.37 2.70
CA ASP A 220 -5.52 1.37 2.55
C ASP A 220 -5.93 2.63 3.34
N ILE A 221 -5.03 3.18 4.17
CA ILE A 221 -5.32 4.35 5.02
C ILE A 221 -4.83 5.65 4.36
N GLY A 222 -3.65 5.62 3.75
CA GLY A 222 -3.01 6.80 3.15
C GLY A 222 -1.54 6.94 3.56
N PRO A 223 -0.88 8.07 3.28
CA PRO A 223 0.46 8.35 3.76
C PRO A 223 0.50 8.40 5.29
N GLY A 224 1.55 7.87 5.89
CA GLY A 224 1.65 7.81 7.35
C GLY A 224 2.86 7.04 7.84
N SER A 225 3.04 6.99 9.15
CA SER A 225 4.10 6.22 9.80
C SER A 225 3.51 5.30 10.87
N PRO A 226 3.16 4.04 10.52
CA PRO A 226 2.60 3.06 11.44
C PRO A 226 3.46 2.83 12.68
N THR A 227 2.80 2.75 13.84
CA THR A 227 3.41 2.33 15.10
C THR A 227 2.50 1.33 15.83
N GLY A 228 2.05 1.62 17.05
CA GLY A 228 1.27 0.68 17.87
C GLY A 228 -0.08 0.28 17.28
N VAL A 229 -0.47 -0.97 17.53
CA VAL A 229 -1.70 -1.59 17.06
C VAL A 229 -2.35 -2.39 18.19
N CYS A 230 -3.62 -2.13 18.50
CA CYS A 230 -4.36 -2.95 19.47
C CYS A 230 -5.86 -3.01 19.16
N PHE A 231 -6.53 -4.10 19.52
CA PHE A 231 -8.00 -4.14 19.50
C PHE A 231 -8.59 -3.44 20.73
N GLY A 232 -9.81 -2.92 20.59
CA GLY A 232 -10.58 -2.25 21.65
C GLY A 232 -11.13 -3.16 22.76
N TYR A 233 -10.71 -4.44 22.81
CA TYR A 233 -11.31 -5.43 23.71
C TYR A 233 -11.18 -5.03 25.19
N GLY A 234 -12.30 -5.10 25.92
CA GLY A 234 -12.37 -4.70 27.32
C GLY A 234 -12.42 -3.18 27.55
N ALA A 235 -12.39 -2.35 26.50
CA ALA A 235 -12.48 -0.91 26.65
C ALA A 235 -13.88 -0.46 27.10
N LYS A 236 -13.94 0.50 28.04
CA LYS A 236 -15.18 1.17 28.46
C LYS A 236 -15.53 2.32 27.52
N PHE A 237 -15.59 2.01 26.22
CA PHE A 237 -15.92 2.94 25.14
C PHE A 237 -17.30 2.62 24.55
N PRO A 238 -17.89 3.50 23.72
CA PRO A 238 -19.08 3.17 22.93
C PRO A 238 -18.92 1.87 22.13
N GLY A 239 -20.01 1.14 21.91
CA GLY A 239 -20.00 -0.22 21.35
C GLY A 239 -19.16 -0.37 20.08
N LYS A 240 -19.28 0.55 19.12
CA LYS A 240 -18.53 0.52 17.86
C LYS A 240 -17.00 0.50 18.01
N TYR A 241 -16.47 0.92 19.16
CA TYR A 241 -15.02 0.99 19.41
C TYR A 241 -14.46 -0.20 20.19
N ARG A 242 -15.32 -1.07 20.72
CA ARG A 242 -14.87 -2.21 21.56
C ARG A 242 -14.29 -3.36 20.73
N GLU A 243 -14.68 -3.47 19.48
CA GLU A 243 -14.17 -4.46 18.53
C GLU A 243 -13.31 -3.83 17.42
N ALA A 244 -13.15 -2.51 17.44
CA ALA A 244 -12.33 -1.81 16.47
C ALA A 244 -10.84 -2.11 16.68
N LEU A 245 -10.10 -2.19 15.58
CA LEU A 245 -8.65 -2.23 15.57
C LEU A 245 -8.12 -0.79 15.61
N PHE A 246 -7.49 -0.41 16.71
CA PHE A 246 -6.85 0.88 16.85
C PHE A 246 -5.43 0.84 16.28
N VAL A 247 -5.09 1.84 15.46
CA VAL A 247 -3.78 1.95 14.83
C VAL A 247 -3.22 3.36 14.94
N CYS A 248 -1.94 3.45 15.32
CA CYS A 248 -1.25 4.72 15.53
C CYS A 248 -0.45 5.17 14.30
N ASP A 249 -0.51 6.46 14.00
CA ASP A 249 0.33 7.15 13.02
C ASP A 249 1.19 8.22 13.70
N TRP A 250 2.51 8.00 13.65
CA TRP A 250 3.49 8.89 14.27
C TRP A 250 3.67 10.23 13.52
N SER A 251 3.65 10.20 12.18
CA SER A 251 4.00 11.37 11.35
C SER A 251 2.93 12.44 11.37
N TYR A 252 1.67 12.02 11.29
CA TYR A 252 0.51 12.93 11.26
C TYR A 252 -0.15 13.10 12.63
N GLY A 253 0.30 12.35 13.64
CA GLY A 253 -0.23 12.42 14.99
C GLY A 253 -1.69 12.01 15.10
N LYS A 254 -2.02 10.89 14.46
CA LYS A 254 -3.39 10.38 14.34
C LYS A 254 -3.51 8.99 14.93
N LEU A 255 -4.59 8.76 15.66
CA LEU A 255 -5.06 7.48 16.11
C LEU A 255 -6.33 7.16 15.33
N TYR A 256 -6.30 6.08 14.54
CA TYR A 256 -7.46 5.63 13.77
C TYR A 256 -8.15 4.47 14.47
N ALA A 257 -9.47 4.40 14.34
CA ALA A 257 -10.26 3.22 14.63
C ALA A 257 -10.64 2.54 13.31
N VAL A 258 -10.15 1.33 13.09
CA VAL A 258 -10.43 0.50 11.92
C VAL A 258 -11.53 -0.50 12.28
N HIS A 259 -12.66 -0.39 11.59
CA HIS A 259 -13.82 -1.26 11.71
C HIS A 259 -13.72 -2.35 10.66
N LEU A 260 -13.52 -3.58 11.11
CA LEU A 260 -13.39 -4.77 10.26
C LEU A 260 -14.75 -5.42 10.04
N SER A 261 -14.93 -6.01 8.87
CA SER A 261 -16.13 -6.80 8.55
C SER A 261 -15.73 -8.04 7.79
N GLU A 262 -16.31 -9.19 8.14
CA GLU A 262 -16.02 -10.45 7.47
C GLU A 262 -16.44 -10.38 6.00
N LYS A 263 -15.55 -10.86 5.13
CA LYS A 263 -15.76 -11.04 3.70
C LYS A 263 -15.16 -12.39 3.28
N GLY A 264 -16.03 -13.39 3.12
CA GLY A 264 -15.59 -14.76 2.84
C GLY A 264 -14.77 -15.34 4.00
N SER A 265 -13.56 -15.82 3.73
CA SER A 265 -12.61 -16.31 4.74
C SER A 265 -11.59 -15.24 5.16
N SER A 266 -11.84 -13.97 4.83
CA SER A 266 -11.00 -12.83 5.16
C SER A 266 -11.86 -11.65 5.63
N TYR A 267 -11.31 -10.44 5.56
CA TYR A 267 -11.96 -9.22 6.01
C TYR A 267 -11.86 -8.12 4.96
N GLU A 268 -12.84 -7.21 5.02
CA GLU A 268 -12.77 -5.85 4.49
C GLU A 268 -12.77 -4.86 5.67
N GLY A 269 -12.35 -3.62 5.44
CA GLY A 269 -12.23 -2.63 6.50
C GLY A 269 -12.63 -1.24 6.07
N ARG A 270 -13.14 -0.47 7.02
CA ARG A 270 -13.30 0.98 6.94
C ARG A 270 -12.65 1.60 8.17
N PHE A 271 -12.22 2.85 8.09
CA PHE A 271 -11.58 3.50 9.23
C PHE A 271 -12.13 4.91 9.44
N GLU A 272 -12.03 5.39 10.67
CA GLU A 272 -12.31 6.77 11.05
C GLU A 272 -11.18 7.28 11.95
N GLU A 273 -10.97 8.59 11.96
CA GLU A 273 -10.13 9.21 12.98
C GLU A 273 -10.80 9.05 14.35
N PHE A 274 -10.06 8.55 15.33
CA PHE A 274 -10.54 8.41 16.71
C PHE A 274 -10.02 9.54 17.60
N ALA A 275 -8.74 9.88 17.47
CA ALA A 275 -8.12 11.00 18.15
C ALA A 275 -6.94 11.54 17.35
N SER A 276 -6.68 12.83 17.47
CA SER A 276 -5.52 13.48 16.86
C SER A 276 -4.95 14.58 17.74
N GLY A 277 -3.75 15.03 17.40
CA GLY A 277 -3.16 16.24 17.99
C GLY A 277 -1.98 16.74 17.16
N ALA A 278 -1.68 18.03 17.32
CA ALA A 278 -0.66 18.74 16.55
C ALA A 278 0.49 19.19 17.46
N PRO A 279 1.50 18.33 17.74
CA PRO A 279 1.69 16.97 17.25
C PRO A 279 1.37 15.94 18.34
N PHE A 280 0.84 14.80 17.92
CA PHE A 280 0.55 13.66 18.79
C PHE A 280 1.33 12.43 18.31
N PRO A 281 2.67 12.42 18.39
CA PRO A 281 3.53 11.41 17.76
C PRO A 281 3.45 10.08 18.53
N LEU A 282 2.36 9.36 18.31
CA LEU A 282 2.04 8.08 18.94
C LEU A 282 3.10 7.04 18.57
N THR A 283 3.56 6.30 19.57
CA THR A 283 4.58 5.25 19.40
C THR A 283 4.09 3.87 19.80
N ASP A 284 3.10 3.78 20.69
CA ASP A 284 2.51 2.50 21.11
C ASP A 284 1.15 2.71 21.81
N ILE A 285 0.33 1.66 21.89
CA ILE A 285 -1.05 1.68 22.40
C ILE A 285 -1.49 0.33 22.99
N LEU A 286 -2.29 0.37 24.05
CA LEU A 286 -2.96 -0.81 24.59
C LEU A 286 -4.26 -0.46 25.33
N ILE A 287 -5.16 -1.44 25.47
CA ILE A 287 -6.30 -1.36 26.38
C ILE A 287 -5.93 -2.07 27.69
N ASN A 288 -6.11 -1.39 28.82
CA ASN A 288 -5.90 -1.99 30.12
C ASN A 288 -7.19 -2.68 30.58
N PRO A 289 -7.20 -4.01 30.74
CA PRO A 289 -8.42 -4.75 31.07
C PRO A 289 -8.92 -4.47 32.50
N LYS A 290 -8.07 -3.97 33.41
CA LYS A 290 -8.45 -3.73 34.81
C LYS A 290 -9.34 -2.51 34.97
N ASP A 291 -9.06 -1.43 34.25
CA ASP A 291 -9.84 -0.19 34.32
C ASP A 291 -10.69 0.07 33.07
N GLY A 292 -10.40 -0.61 31.96
CA GLY A 292 -11.06 -0.45 30.66
C GLY A 292 -10.65 0.83 29.94
N ALA A 293 -9.54 1.47 30.34
CA ALA A 293 -9.01 2.65 29.68
C ALA A 293 -7.98 2.27 28.61
N MET A 294 -7.87 3.12 27.59
CA MET A 294 -6.79 3.03 26.61
C MET A 294 -5.58 3.80 27.14
N TYR A 295 -4.40 3.22 26.97
CA TYR A 295 -3.12 3.85 27.26
C TYR A 295 -2.35 3.97 25.96
N CYS A 296 -1.82 5.16 25.68
CA CYS A 296 -0.92 5.35 24.56
C CYS A 296 0.29 6.15 24.99
N ILE A 297 1.42 5.86 24.35
CA ILE A 297 2.65 6.62 24.55
C ILE A 297 2.96 7.44 23.30
N VAL A 298 3.56 8.60 23.52
CA VAL A 298 4.11 9.45 22.47
C VAL A 298 5.61 9.59 22.65
N GLY A 299 6.31 9.95 21.57
CA GLY A 299 7.74 10.25 21.63
C GLY A 299 8.46 9.85 20.36
N GLY A 300 9.59 9.17 20.48
CA GLY A 300 10.42 8.79 19.34
C GLY A 300 11.29 9.94 18.81
N ARG A 301 12.32 9.62 18.02
CA ARG A 301 13.27 10.60 17.42
C ARG A 301 13.75 11.72 18.36
N ARG A 302 13.89 11.42 19.65
CA ARG A 302 14.31 12.33 20.74
C ARG A 302 13.34 13.49 21.02
N VAL A 303 12.11 13.48 20.50
CA VAL A 303 11.06 14.42 20.91
C VAL A 303 10.58 14.10 22.34
N GLN A 304 9.78 14.96 22.93
CA GLN A 304 9.25 14.74 24.28
C GLN A 304 8.38 13.48 24.34
N SER A 305 8.68 12.60 25.30
CA SER A 305 7.85 11.43 25.59
C SER A 305 6.73 11.74 26.57
N GLY A 306 5.65 10.98 26.50
CA GLY A 306 4.52 11.06 27.42
C GLY A 306 3.69 9.78 27.42
N LEU A 307 3.00 9.53 28.53
CA LEU A 307 2.01 8.47 28.68
C LEU A 307 0.64 9.12 28.87
N TYR A 308 -0.30 8.77 28.02
CA TYR A 308 -1.68 9.24 28.06
C TYR A 308 -2.61 8.12 28.49
N ARG A 309 -3.60 8.47 29.31
CA ARG A 309 -4.72 7.60 29.69
C ARG A 309 -6.00 8.18 29.10
N VAL A 310 -6.56 7.49 28.12
CA VAL A 310 -7.77 7.89 27.40
C VAL A 310 -8.98 7.17 27.99
N THR A 311 -9.99 7.95 28.37
CA THR A 311 -11.23 7.45 29.00
C THR A 311 -12.44 8.12 28.36
N TYR A 312 -13.54 7.37 28.23
CA TYR A 312 -14.81 7.92 27.78
C TYR A 312 -15.60 8.46 28.98
N ARG A 313 -16.08 9.69 28.88
CA ARG A 313 -16.84 10.37 29.96
C ARG A 313 -18.35 10.18 29.86
N GLY A 314 -18.85 9.75 28.70
CA GLY A 314 -20.27 9.47 28.52
C GLY A 314 -20.68 8.12 29.13
N ASN A 315 -21.96 7.79 29.04
CA ASN A 315 -22.42 6.46 29.42
C ASN A 315 -22.04 5.46 28.33
N TRP A 316 -20.90 4.80 28.50
CA TRP A 316 -20.46 3.74 27.58
C TRP A 316 -21.47 2.60 27.48
N ASN A 317 -22.35 2.42 28.48
CA ASN A 317 -23.42 1.43 28.50
C ASN A 317 -24.80 1.95 28.04
N ALA A 318 -24.95 3.24 27.72
CA ALA A 318 -26.22 3.76 27.19
C ALA A 318 -26.31 3.49 25.69
N GLY A 319 -27.20 2.57 25.32
CA GLY A 319 -27.69 2.44 23.94
C GLY A 319 -26.78 1.63 23.02
N GLY A 320 -27.32 0.49 22.59
CA GLY A 320 -26.77 -0.39 21.58
C GLY A 320 -26.38 -1.74 22.17
N GLU A 321 -27.37 -2.62 22.35
CA GLU A 321 -27.14 -4.06 22.12
C GLU A 321 -26.28 -4.19 20.87
N ALA A 322 -25.28 -5.08 20.92
CA ALA A 322 -24.51 -5.42 19.74
C ALA A 322 -25.50 -5.61 18.60
N GLN A 323 -25.33 -4.83 17.53
CA GLN A 323 -26.12 -5.04 16.33
C GLN A 323 -25.73 -6.45 15.89
N GLU A 324 -26.61 -7.44 16.14
CA GLU A 324 -26.39 -8.81 15.70
C GLU A 324 -25.99 -8.73 14.23
N SER A 325 -24.78 -9.21 13.93
CA SER A 325 -24.33 -9.31 12.55
C SER A 325 -25.39 -10.07 11.77
N THR A 326 -26.16 -9.37 10.94
CA THR A 326 -27.17 -9.97 10.06
C THR A 326 -26.53 -10.75 8.90
N ARG A 327 -25.20 -10.83 8.84
CA ARG A 327 -24.44 -11.61 7.86
C ARG A 327 -24.22 -13.03 8.39
N PRO A 328 -24.40 -14.08 7.56
CA PRO A 328 -24.01 -15.43 7.94
C PRO A 328 -22.52 -15.43 8.32
N PRO A 329 -22.11 -16.05 9.43
CA PRO A 329 -20.72 -15.98 9.88
C PRO A 329 -19.77 -16.54 8.81
N GLY A 330 -18.77 -15.77 8.45
CA GLY A 330 -17.63 -16.18 7.62
C GLY A 330 -16.85 -17.35 8.23
N GLN A 331 -17.14 -17.75 9.46
CA GLN A 331 -16.59 -18.91 10.18
C GLN A 331 -16.51 -20.18 9.33
N ASN A 332 -17.55 -20.52 8.55
CA ASN A 332 -17.52 -21.72 7.70
C ASN A 332 -16.47 -21.61 6.58
N PHE A 333 -16.28 -20.43 5.99
CA PHE A 333 -15.25 -20.19 4.97
C PHE A 333 -13.86 -20.10 5.61
N ARG A 334 -13.73 -19.48 6.78
CA ARG A 334 -12.48 -19.43 7.56
C ARG A 334 -12.01 -20.83 7.93
N GLY A 335 -12.91 -21.71 8.39
CA GLY A 335 -12.59 -23.10 8.70
C GLY A 335 -11.96 -23.83 7.50
N LYS A 336 -12.53 -23.67 6.30
CA LYS A 336 -11.96 -24.22 5.06
C LYS A 336 -10.56 -23.66 4.77
N ARG A 337 -10.36 -22.36 4.95
CA ARG A 337 -9.06 -21.70 4.73
C ARG A 337 -8.02 -22.20 5.71
N LEU A 338 -8.36 -22.33 6.99
CA LEU A 338 -7.47 -22.85 8.03
C LEU A 338 -7.06 -24.32 7.77
N VAL A 339 -7.97 -25.14 7.21
CA VAL A 339 -7.61 -26.50 6.77
C VAL A 339 -6.55 -26.45 5.66
N LEU A 340 -6.70 -25.58 4.67
CA LEU A 340 -5.68 -25.41 3.62
C LEU A 340 -4.36 -24.90 4.19
N GLU A 341 -4.39 -23.89 5.05
CA GLU A 341 -3.19 -23.35 5.70
C GLU A 341 -2.47 -24.36 6.58
N SER A 342 -3.18 -25.31 7.19
CA SER A 342 -2.55 -26.40 7.96
C SER A 342 -1.66 -27.30 7.10
N LEU A 343 -1.94 -27.41 5.80
CA LEU A 343 -1.13 -28.16 4.84
C LEU A 343 0.16 -27.43 4.43
N LEU A 344 0.34 -26.19 4.89
CA LEU A 344 1.58 -25.43 4.75
C LEU A 344 2.50 -25.60 5.95
N GLY A 345 2.08 -26.25 7.03
CA GLY A 345 2.86 -26.39 8.27
C GLY A 345 4.01 -27.39 8.17
N GLU A 346 4.90 -27.37 9.17
CA GLU A 346 6.02 -28.31 9.25
C GLU A 346 5.51 -29.75 9.38
N GLY A 347 6.13 -30.68 8.63
CA GLY A 347 5.71 -32.09 8.63
C GLY A 347 4.33 -32.35 8.01
N ALA A 348 3.70 -31.35 7.38
CA ALA A 348 2.46 -31.56 6.64
C ALA A 348 2.65 -32.64 5.56
N ARG A 349 1.69 -33.56 5.48
CA ARG A 349 1.75 -34.65 4.50
C ARG A 349 1.69 -34.10 3.08
N GLN A 350 2.39 -34.77 2.17
CA GLN A 350 2.22 -34.52 0.75
C GLN A 350 0.83 -35.01 0.29
N LEU A 351 0.10 -34.16 -0.42
CA LEU A 351 -1.17 -34.53 -1.03
C LEU A 351 -0.95 -35.45 -2.22
N SER A 352 -1.84 -36.43 -2.38
CA SER A 352 -1.91 -37.26 -3.58
C SER A 352 -2.42 -36.44 -4.78
N ARG A 353 -2.26 -36.98 -5.99
CA ARG A 353 -2.76 -36.31 -7.22
C ARG A 353 -4.27 -36.07 -7.19
N ASN A 354 -5.04 -36.99 -6.60
CA ASN A 354 -6.49 -36.85 -6.50
C ASN A 354 -6.86 -35.73 -5.51
N GLU A 355 -6.18 -35.66 -4.37
CA GLU A 355 -6.42 -34.59 -3.39
C GLU A 355 -6.01 -33.21 -3.91
N LEU A 356 -4.95 -33.15 -4.73
CA LEU A 356 -4.59 -31.92 -5.46
C LEU A 356 -5.67 -31.53 -6.48
N ALA A 357 -6.33 -32.50 -7.13
CA ALA A 357 -7.45 -32.25 -8.02
C ALA A 357 -8.71 -31.77 -7.25
N ASP A 358 -8.95 -32.27 -6.04
CA ASP A 358 -10.01 -31.74 -5.17
C ASP A 358 -9.67 -30.32 -4.71
N LEU A 359 -8.42 -30.07 -4.32
CA LEU A 359 -7.93 -28.75 -3.92
C LEU A 359 -8.07 -27.73 -5.06
N TRP A 360 -7.81 -28.14 -6.31
CA TRP A 360 -7.98 -27.33 -7.51
C TRP A 360 -9.37 -26.70 -7.61
N GLY A 361 -10.41 -27.37 -7.09
CA GLY A 361 -11.77 -26.83 -7.00
C GLY A 361 -11.88 -25.52 -6.19
N ASN A 362 -10.98 -25.26 -5.25
CA ASN A 362 -10.95 -24.04 -4.41
C ASN A 362 -10.32 -22.82 -5.10
N LEU A 363 -9.94 -22.95 -6.38
CA LEU A 363 -9.48 -21.85 -7.23
C LEU A 363 -10.61 -21.27 -8.09
N SER A 364 -11.88 -21.55 -7.75
CA SER A 364 -13.03 -21.13 -8.55
C SER A 364 -13.35 -19.64 -8.38
N PRO A 365 -14.00 -19.00 -9.36
CA PRO A 365 -14.43 -17.60 -9.26
C PRO A 365 -15.41 -17.38 -8.09
N ASP A 366 -16.23 -18.39 -7.76
CA ASP A 366 -17.21 -18.34 -6.67
C ASP A 366 -16.58 -18.44 -5.27
N ASP A 367 -15.30 -18.83 -5.16
CA ASP A 367 -14.60 -18.90 -3.88
C ASP A 367 -14.17 -17.52 -3.37
N ASP A 368 -13.84 -17.44 -2.08
CA ASP A 368 -13.26 -16.22 -1.49
C ASP A 368 -11.79 -16.01 -1.90
N ARG A 369 -11.33 -14.75 -1.91
CA ARG A 369 -9.95 -14.38 -2.25
C ARG A 369 -8.89 -15.10 -1.41
N ALA A 370 -9.13 -15.31 -0.12
CA ALA A 370 -8.15 -15.93 0.77
C ALA A 370 -8.15 -17.45 0.65
N LEU A 371 -9.29 -18.07 0.35
CA LEU A 371 -9.33 -19.50 -0.01
C LEU A 371 -8.49 -19.76 -1.26
N ARG A 372 -8.66 -18.95 -2.31
CA ARG A 372 -7.87 -19.08 -3.53
C ARG A 372 -6.37 -18.89 -3.27
N HIS A 373 -6.01 -17.91 -2.44
CA HIS A 373 -4.61 -17.67 -2.09
C HIS A 373 -4.00 -18.85 -1.32
N ALA A 374 -4.71 -19.36 -0.30
CA ALA A 374 -4.27 -20.52 0.49
C ALA A 374 -4.17 -21.78 -0.37
N ALA A 375 -5.17 -22.06 -1.21
CA ALA A 375 -5.15 -23.19 -2.15
C ALA A 375 -3.95 -23.11 -3.10
N ARG A 376 -3.72 -21.95 -3.72
CA ARG A 376 -2.56 -21.72 -4.59
C ARG A 376 -1.23 -21.92 -3.86
N ALA A 377 -1.09 -21.42 -2.63
CA ALA A 377 0.11 -21.60 -1.84
C ALA A 377 0.39 -23.08 -1.54
N VAL A 378 -0.65 -23.87 -1.21
CA VAL A 378 -0.52 -25.33 -1.01
C VAL A 378 -0.11 -26.00 -2.32
N LEU A 379 -0.70 -25.61 -3.45
CA LEU A 379 -0.32 -26.08 -4.78
C LEU A 379 1.17 -25.82 -5.08
N GLU A 380 1.64 -24.59 -4.81
CA GLU A 380 3.03 -24.15 -4.99
C GLU A 380 4.03 -24.87 -4.05
N LYS A 381 3.58 -25.44 -2.92
CA LYS A 381 4.41 -26.31 -2.07
C LYS A 381 4.63 -27.71 -2.63
N HIS A 382 3.85 -28.12 -3.64
CA HIS A 382 3.96 -29.44 -4.25
C HIS A 382 4.72 -29.38 -5.58
N PRO A 383 5.50 -30.42 -5.94
CA PRO A 383 6.16 -30.48 -7.25
C PRO A 383 5.19 -30.28 -8.41
N ALA A 384 5.48 -29.32 -9.29
CA ALA A 384 4.58 -28.91 -10.37
C ALA A 384 4.14 -30.08 -11.28
N GLY A 385 5.00 -31.08 -11.48
CA GLY A 385 4.69 -32.27 -12.28
C GLY A 385 3.51 -33.11 -11.77
N MET A 386 3.07 -32.92 -10.52
CA MET A 386 1.90 -33.62 -9.96
C MET A 386 0.57 -33.03 -10.43
N TRP A 387 0.55 -31.74 -10.77
CA TRP A 387 -0.68 -30.97 -11.00
C TRP A 387 -0.65 -30.13 -12.30
N ARG A 388 0.49 -30.06 -13.01
CA ARG A 388 0.64 -29.34 -14.31
C ARG A 388 -0.50 -29.66 -15.29
N GLU A 389 -0.84 -30.93 -15.44
CA GLU A 389 -1.90 -31.36 -16.37
C GLU A 389 -3.29 -30.83 -16.00
N LEU A 390 -3.58 -30.60 -14.71
CA LEU A 390 -4.84 -30.00 -14.28
C LEU A 390 -4.95 -28.56 -14.79
N VAL A 391 -3.85 -27.80 -14.70
CA VAL A 391 -3.79 -26.41 -15.15
C VAL A 391 -3.92 -26.32 -16.67
N LEU A 392 -3.19 -27.17 -17.41
CA LEU A 392 -3.17 -27.11 -18.88
C LEU A 392 -4.51 -27.55 -19.51
N LYS A 393 -5.28 -28.39 -18.83
CA LYS A 393 -6.61 -28.84 -19.27
C LYS A 393 -7.76 -27.95 -18.81
N GLU A 394 -7.50 -26.96 -17.95
CA GLU A 394 -8.55 -26.07 -17.46
C GLU A 394 -9.04 -25.14 -18.58
N GLU A 395 -10.37 -25.06 -18.71
CA GLU A 395 -11.06 -24.23 -19.71
C GLU A 395 -11.66 -22.98 -19.08
N ASN A 396 -11.90 -22.98 -17.76
CA ASN A 396 -12.33 -21.79 -17.05
C ASN A 396 -11.15 -20.80 -16.89
N CYS A 397 -11.22 -19.66 -17.57
CA CYS A 397 -10.14 -18.67 -17.58
C CYS A 397 -9.72 -18.18 -16.19
N HIS A 398 -10.68 -17.98 -15.26
CA HIS A 398 -10.37 -17.54 -13.91
C HIS A 398 -9.45 -18.53 -13.20
N ARG A 399 -9.88 -19.80 -13.17
CA ARG A 399 -9.16 -20.87 -12.49
C ARG A 399 -7.83 -21.17 -13.19
N ALA A 400 -7.85 -21.22 -14.52
CA ALA A 400 -6.65 -21.40 -15.34
C ALA A 400 -5.63 -20.28 -15.06
N GLY A 401 -6.03 -19.02 -15.03
CA GLY A 401 -5.13 -17.89 -14.76
C GLY A 401 -4.39 -18.02 -13.42
N LEU A 402 -5.08 -18.42 -12.35
CA LEU A 402 -4.46 -18.64 -11.04
C LEU A 402 -3.52 -19.84 -11.02
N GLY A 403 -3.88 -20.94 -11.68
CA GLY A 403 -2.98 -22.09 -11.81
C GLY A 403 -1.80 -21.85 -12.73
N LEU A 404 -1.94 -21.01 -13.75
CA LEU A 404 -0.85 -20.61 -14.65
C LEU A 404 0.16 -19.72 -13.91
N ILE A 405 -0.30 -18.83 -13.04
CA ILE A 405 0.56 -18.09 -12.09
C ILE A 405 1.34 -19.08 -11.22
N ALA A 406 0.66 -20.05 -10.60
CA ALA A 406 1.31 -21.07 -9.78
C ALA A 406 2.32 -21.90 -10.58
N LEU A 407 1.95 -22.33 -11.79
CA LEU A 407 2.78 -23.15 -12.68
C LEU A 407 4.03 -22.40 -13.11
N ALA A 408 3.90 -21.14 -13.51
CA ALA A 408 5.03 -20.29 -13.84
C ALA A 408 5.96 -20.07 -12.62
N ARG A 409 5.40 -19.99 -11.40
CA ARG A 409 6.20 -19.83 -10.18
C ARG A 409 6.96 -21.08 -9.77
N ALA A 410 6.28 -22.23 -9.75
CA ALA A 410 6.78 -23.48 -9.19
C ALA A 410 7.39 -24.45 -10.23
N GLY A 411 7.03 -24.30 -11.50
CA GLY A 411 7.43 -25.21 -12.57
C GLY A 411 8.39 -24.60 -13.60
N ALA A 412 8.73 -23.31 -13.50
CA ALA A 412 9.71 -22.69 -14.38
C ALA A 412 11.16 -23.17 -14.03
N PRO A 413 12.08 -23.22 -15.01
CA PRO A 413 11.89 -22.84 -16.42
C PRO A 413 11.13 -23.88 -17.27
N GLY A 414 11.01 -25.13 -16.80
CA GLY A 414 10.50 -26.25 -17.60
C GLY A 414 9.05 -26.15 -18.09
N SER A 415 8.21 -25.33 -17.45
CA SER A 415 6.80 -25.11 -17.84
C SER A 415 6.53 -23.77 -18.54
N ALA A 416 7.55 -22.92 -18.72
CA ALA A 416 7.35 -21.57 -19.23
C ALA A 416 6.71 -21.55 -20.63
N GLY A 417 7.15 -22.46 -21.52
CA GLY A 417 6.57 -22.62 -22.85
C GLY A 417 5.10 -23.05 -22.82
N ASP A 418 4.71 -23.95 -21.91
CA ASP A 418 3.31 -24.38 -21.79
C ASP A 418 2.44 -23.25 -21.28
N VAL A 419 2.92 -22.49 -20.30
CA VAL A 419 2.18 -21.34 -19.77
C VAL A 419 1.93 -20.32 -20.88
N MET A 420 2.95 -19.99 -21.67
CA MET A 420 2.79 -19.07 -22.82
C MET A 420 1.80 -19.60 -23.84
N ASN A 421 1.88 -20.89 -24.20
CA ASN A 421 0.94 -21.51 -25.12
C ASN A 421 -0.49 -21.48 -24.59
N LYS A 422 -0.69 -21.83 -23.32
CA LYS A 422 -2.01 -21.91 -22.70
C LYS A 422 -2.66 -20.53 -22.55
N VAL A 423 -1.90 -19.50 -22.22
CA VAL A 423 -2.42 -18.12 -22.15
C VAL A 423 -3.02 -17.69 -23.49
N MET A 424 -2.38 -18.04 -24.61
CA MET A 424 -2.84 -17.69 -25.96
C MET A 424 -4.05 -18.49 -26.45
N GLU A 425 -4.48 -19.55 -25.74
CA GLU A 425 -5.68 -20.31 -26.09
C GLU A 425 -6.97 -19.58 -25.71
N PHE A 426 -6.91 -18.65 -24.75
CA PHE A 426 -8.07 -17.89 -24.31
C PHE A 426 -8.34 -16.72 -25.27
N ASP A 427 -9.61 -16.57 -25.67
CA ASP A 427 -10.08 -15.37 -26.37
C ASP A 427 -10.13 -14.19 -25.40
N TYR A 428 -9.06 -13.41 -25.38
CA TYR A 428 -8.85 -12.31 -24.44
C TYR A 428 -9.98 -11.26 -24.50
N ALA A 429 -10.52 -11.00 -25.69
CA ALA A 429 -11.58 -10.00 -25.90
C ALA A 429 -12.94 -10.47 -25.34
N ALA A 430 -13.16 -11.78 -25.28
CA ALA A 430 -14.39 -12.36 -24.72
C ALA A 430 -14.38 -12.43 -23.18
N ILE A 431 -13.23 -12.27 -22.53
CA ILE A 431 -13.11 -12.31 -21.06
C ILE A 431 -13.69 -11.02 -20.47
N ARG A 432 -14.80 -11.14 -19.74
CA ARG A 432 -15.48 -10.00 -19.12
C ARG A 432 -14.75 -9.46 -17.89
N ALA A 433 -14.33 -10.35 -16.98
CA ALA A 433 -13.69 -9.95 -15.73
C ALA A 433 -12.26 -9.44 -15.98
N GLU A 434 -11.99 -8.18 -15.65
CA GLU A 434 -10.66 -7.58 -15.78
C GLU A 434 -9.59 -8.39 -15.04
N GLN A 435 -9.91 -8.88 -13.84
CA GLN A 435 -8.94 -9.65 -13.06
C GLN A 435 -8.48 -10.94 -13.74
N ASP A 436 -9.34 -11.58 -14.53
CA ASP A 436 -8.98 -12.79 -15.27
C ASP A 436 -7.99 -12.46 -16.39
N ARG A 437 -8.25 -11.35 -17.09
CA ARG A 437 -7.33 -10.79 -18.10
C ARG A 437 -5.97 -10.44 -17.48
N LEU A 438 -5.97 -9.79 -16.32
CA LEU A 438 -4.75 -9.45 -15.57
C LEU A 438 -4.01 -10.70 -15.07
N ASN A 439 -4.72 -11.76 -14.68
CA ASN A 439 -4.10 -13.03 -14.28
C ASN A 439 -3.34 -13.69 -15.44
N LEU A 440 -3.89 -13.65 -16.67
CA LEU A 440 -3.21 -14.14 -17.86
C LEU A 440 -1.94 -13.34 -18.17
N LEU A 441 -2.01 -12.01 -18.09
CA LEU A 441 -0.82 -11.14 -18.26
C LEU A 441 0.23 -11.38 -17.18
N ARG A 442 -0.18 -11.59 -15.93
CA ARG A 442 0.74 -11.92 -14.82
C ARG A 442 1.37 -13.30 -15.00
N ALA A 443 0.62 -14.31 -15.44
CA ALA A 443 1.16 -15.63 -15.75
C ALA A 443 2.22 -15.57 -16.86
N LEU A 444 1.94 -14.81 -17.93
CA LEU A 444 2.89 -14.59 -19.02
C LEU A 444 4.15 -13.85 -18.54
N THR A 445 3.97 -12.83 -17.69
CA THR A 445 5.08 -12.10 -17.06
C THR A 445 5.99 -13.06 -16.28
N LEU A 446 5.41 -13.91 -15.43
CA LEU A 446 6.15 -14.88 -14.63
C LEU A 446 6.84 -15.94 -15.51
N ALA A 447 6.19 -16.39 -16.58
CA ALA A 447 6.79 -17.34 -17.52
C ALA A 447 8.03 -16.75 -18.19
N LEU A 448 8.02 -15.46 -18.53
CA LEU A 448 9.18 -14.77 -19.10
C LEU A 448 10.27 -14.50 -18.05
N THR A 449 9.92 -14.03 -16.86
CA THR A 449 10.92 -13.69 -15.83
C THR A 449 11.59 -14.91 -15.23
N ARG A 450 10.87 -16.04 -15.11
CA ARG A 450 11.37 -17.29 -14.52
C ARG A 450 11.81 -18.32 -15.55
N GLY A 451 11.26 -18.27 -16.77
CA GLY A 451 11.61 -19.16 -17.88
C GLY A 451 12.73 -18.64 -18.79
N GLY A 452 12.98 -17.32 -18.78
CA GLY A 452 13.94 -16.69 -19.68
C GLY A 452 13.36 -16.39 -21.06
N LYS A 453 14.25 -16.13 -22.02
CA LYS A 453 13.85 -15.75 -23.38
C LYS A 453 13.13 -16.92 -24.07
N PRO A 454 11.91 -16.73 -24.60
CA PRO A 454 11.19 -17.80 -25.28
C PRO A 454 11.83 -18.15 -26.62
N GLU A 455 11.57 -19.39 -27.06
CA GLU A 455 11.93 -19.86 -28.40
C GLU A 455 11.37 -18.92 -29.49
N PRO A 456 12.08 -18.71 -30.61
CA PRO A 456 11.69 -17.73 -31.62
C PRO A 456 10.25 -17.87 -32.13
N GLU A 457 9.77 -19.10 -32.32
CA GLU A 457 8.41 -19.38 -32.78
C GLU A 457 7.35 -18.99 -31.75
N ILE A 458 7.57 -19.35 -30.48
CA ILE A 458 6.67 -18.98 -29.37
C ILE A 458 6.68 -17.47 -29.19
N ARG A 459 7.87 -16.84 -29.24
CA ARG A 459 8.01 -15.38 -29.16
C ARG A 459 7.15 -14.68 -30.20
N LEU A 460 7.20 -15.11 -31.46
CA LEU A 460 6.43 -14.49 -32.54
C LEU A 460 4.91 -14.65 -32.35
N ARG A 461 4.46 -15.80 -31.85
CA ARG A 461 3.05 -16.03 -31.54
C ARG A 461 2.57 -15.15 -30.38
N VAL A 462 3.34 -15.08 -29.30
CA VAL A 462 3.04 -14.22 -28.15
C VAL A 462 2.99 -12.75 -28.56
N LEU A 463 3.93 -12.29 -29.39
CA LEU A 463 3.94 -10.92 -29.91
C LEU A 463 2.67 -10.59 -30.71
N ARG A 464 2.22 -11.48 -31.60
CA ARG A 464 0.97 -11.28 -32.35
C ARG A 464 -0.23 -11.21 -31.41
N TRP A 465 -0.32 -12.13 -30.46
CA TRP A 465 -1.40 -12.16 -29.48
C TRP A 465 -1.45 -10.88 -28.63
N LEU A 466 -0.30 -10.38 -28.15
CA LEU A 466 -0.23 -9.11 -27.42
C LEU A 466 -0.56 -7.91 -28.33
N ASP A 467 -0.16 -7.95 -29.59
CA ASP A 467 -0.43 -6.87 -30.55
C ASP A 467 -1.91 -6.74 -30.88
N ASP A 468 -2.67 -7.85 -30.91
CA ASP A 468 -4.12 -7.86 -31.11
C ASP A 468 -4.89 -7.28 -29.90
N ILE A 469 -4.28 -7.31 -28.71
CA ILE A 469 -4.87 -6.80 -27.47
C ILE A 469 -4.54 -5.32 -27.23
N TYR A 470 -3.32 -4.88 -27.58
CA TYR A 470 -2.80 -3.57 -27.17
C TYR A 470 -3.16 -2.43 -28.16
N PRO A 471 -3.66 -1.26 -27.70
CA PRO A 471 -4.01 -0.91 -26.32
C PRO A 471 -5.29 -1.58 -25.83
N ALA A 472 -5.28 -2.01 -24.58
CA ALA A 472 -6.43 -2.54 -23.88
C ALA A 472 -7.31 -1.43 -23.29
N ALA A 473 -8.46 -1.84 -22.73
CA ALA A 473 -9.47 -0.93 -22.22
C ALA A 473 -9.07 -0.22 -20.91
N SER A 474 -8.29 -0.87 -20.04
CA SER A 474 -7.91 -0.32 -18.72
C SER A 474 -6.43 0.10 -18.64
N ALA A 475 -6.15 1.04 -17.74
CA ALA A 475 -4.78 1.48 -17.46
C ALA A 475 -3.92 0.36 -16.84
N ARG A 476 -4.52 -0.51 -16.01
CA ARG A 476 -3.82 -1.67 -15.40
C ARG A 476 -3.39 -2.69 -16.46
N GLU A 477 -4.26 -3.00 -17.41
CA GLU A 477 -3.93 -3.88 -18.54
C GLU A 477 -2.82 -3.26 -19.40
N ASN A 478 -2.96 -1.98 -19.77
CA ASN A 478 -1.97 -1.28 -20.59
C ASN A 478 -0.60 -1.16 -19.92
N ARG A 479 -0.54 -1.03 -18.59
CA ARG A 479 0.71 -1.08 -17.82
C ARG A 479 1.47 -2.39 -18.06
N ASP A 480 0.77 -3.51 -17.90
CA ASP A 480 1.38 -4.85 -18.01
C ASP A 480 1.71 -5.18 -19.47
N LEU A 481 0.81 -4.86 -20.40
CA LEU A 481 1.02 -5.05 -21.85
C LEU A 481 2.23 -4.25 -22.37
N THR A 482 2.38 -2.99 -21.95
CA THR A 482 3.53 -2.17 -22.35
C THR A 482 4.84 -2.79 -21.87
N ALA A 483 4.89 -3.31 -20.64
CA ALA A 483 6.08 -3.96 -20.11
C ALA A 483 6.40 -5.28 -20.85
N LEU A 484 5.38 -6.09 -21.14
CA LEU A 484 5.50 -7.33 -21.91
C LEU A 484 6.02 -7.07 -23.32
N LEU A 485 5.37 -6.19 -24.08
CA LEU A 485 5.78 -5.80 -25.42
C LEU A 485 7.18 -5.18 -25.44
N ALA A 486 7.54 -4.40 -24.42
CA ALA A 486 8.89 -3.84 -24.29
C ALA A 486 9.94 -4.93 -24.08
N SER A 487 9.67 -5.88 -23.17
CA SER A 487 10.59 -7.00 -22.87
C SER A 487 10.79 -7.95 -24.06
N LEU A 488 9.77 -8.05 -24.92
CA LEU A 488 9.82 -8.86 -26.14
C LEU A 488 10.32 -8.09 -27.36
N GLU A 489 10.69 -6.81 -27.21
CA GLU A 489 11.19 -5.94 -28.28
C GLU A 489 10.20 -5.83 -29.45
N SER A 490 8.92 -5.56 -29.16
CA SER A 490 7.89 -5.43 -30.20
C SER A 490 8.13 -4.19 -31.07
N PRO A 491 8.14 -4.32 -32.42
CA PRO A 491 8.33 -3.19 -33.33
C PRO A 491 7.14 -2.23 -33.38
N SER A 492 5.95 -2.69 -32.99
CA SER A 492 4.68 -1.95 -33.03
C SER A 492 4.38 -1.21 -31.71
N LEU A 493 5.24 -1.35 -30.69
CA LEU A 493 5.04 -0.79 -29.36
C LEU A 493 5.09 0.74 -29.34
N VAL A 494 6.16 1.31 -29.88
CA VAL A 494 6.50 2.74 -29.68
C VAL A 494 5.37 3.68 -30.10
N PRO A 495 4.78 3.57 -31.31
CA PRO A 495 3.70 4.48 -31.72
C PRO A 495 2.47 4.40 -30.81
N ARG A 496 2.09 3.19 -30.38
CA ARG A 496 0.92 2.96 -29.53
C ARG A 496 1.14 3.40 -28.09
N ALA A 497 2.32 3.13 -27.52
CA ALA A 497 2.68 3.61 -26.19
C ALA A 497 2.81 5.14 -26.12
N MET A 498 3.34 5.78 -27.17
CA MET A 498 3.39 7.25 -27.23
C MET A 498 2.00 7.88 -27.34
N MET A 499 1.05 7.22 -28.02
CA MET A 499 -0.36 7.65 -28.04
C MET A 499 -0.96 7.60 -26.63
N LEU A 500 -0.77 6.50 -25.88
CA LEU A 500 -1.25 6.39 -24.50
C LEU A 500 -0.60 7.44 -23.60
N LEU A 501 0.73 7.61 -23.68
CA LEU A 501 1.46 8.63 -22.93
C LEU A 501 0.92 10.05 -23.15
N GLU A 502 0.48 10.39 -24.36
CA GLU A 502 -0.07 11.71 -24.67
C GLU A 502 -1.55 11.87 -24.25
N THR A 503 -2.31 10.77 -24.17
CA THR A 503 -3.75 10.79 -23.90
C THR A 503 -4.11 10.45 -22.46
N SER A 504 -3.18 9.89 -21.68
CA SER A 504 -3.36 9.60 -20.26
C SER A 504 -3.62 10.84 -19.43
N THR A 505 -4.41 10.64 -18.38
CA THR A 505 -5.02 11.70 -17.57
C THR A 505 -4.33 11.86 -16.22
N SER A 506 -3.42 10.94 -15.87
CA SER A 506 -2.63 10.94 -14.65
C SER A 506 -1.13 10.93 -14.96
N GLN A 507 -0.31 11.44 -14.03
CA GLN A 507 1.14 11.36 -14.17
C GLN A 507 1.65 9.93 -14.03
N GLU A 508 1.00 9.11 -13.19
CA GLU A 508 1.37 7.73 -12.91
C GLU A 508 1.29 6.88 -14.20
N GLU A 509 0.21 6.99 -14.95
CA GLU A 509 0.10 6.33 -16.25
C GLU A 509 1.21 6.78 -17.20
N GLN A 510 1.43 8.08 -17.34
CA GLN A 510 2.45 8.59 -18.26
C GLN A 510 3.85 8.14 -17.87
N ILE A 511 4.17 8.15 -16.58
CA ILE A 511 5.42 7.62 -16.03
C ILE A 511 5.53 6.14 -16.34
N THR A 512 4.45 5.37 -16.24
CA THR A 512 4.45 3.93 -16.56
C THR A 512 4.87 3.68 -18.01
N TYR A 513 4.25 4.36 -18.97
CA TYR A 513 4.58 4.20 -20.39
C TYR A 513 6.01 4.68 -20.69
N ALA A 514 6.38 5.86 -20.18
CA ALA A 514 7.72 6.40 -20.34
C ALA A 514 8.79 5.46 -19.76
N MET A 515 8.56 4.99 -18.54
CA MET A 515 9.44 4.03 -17.88
C MET A 515 9.65 2.80 -18.76
N ASN A 516 8.57 2.18 -19.26
CA ASN A 516 8.68 0.96 -20.07
C ASN A 516 9.37 1.20 -21.43
N LEU A 517 9.26 2.40 -21.99
CA LEU A 517 9.93 2.79 -23.25
C LEU A 517 11.43 3.09 -23.11
N ARG A 518 11.94 3.35 -21.91
CA ARG A 518 13.29 3.91 -21.72
C ARG A 518 14.44 3.07 -22.29
N PHE A 519 14.27 1.75 -22.39
CA PHE A 519 15.29 0.85 -22.94
C PHE A 519 15.11 0.52 -24.42
N ILE A 520 14.02 0.97 -25.05
CA ILE A 520 13.68 0.62 -26.43
C ILE A 520 14.58 1.38 -27.42
N LYS A 521 15.30 0.62 -28.25
CA LYS A 521 16.22 1.16 -29.26
C LYS A 521 15.53 1.34 -30.61
N GLU A 522 14.75 0.36 -31.03
CA GLU A 522 14.11 0.27 -32.35
C GLU A 522 12.63 0.74 -32.30
N GLY A 523 11.98 0.88 -33.46
CA GLY A 523 10.56 1.29 -33.56
C GLY A 523 10.29 2.79 -33.39
N TRP A 524 11.32 3.59 -33.13
CA TRP A 524 11.21 5.04 -33.02
C TRP A 524 11.25 5.73 -34.38
N SER A 525 10.30 6.62 -34.64
CA SER A 525 10.44 7.66 -35.66
C SER A 525 11.07 8.92 -35.05
N PRO A 526 11.76 9.77 -35.85
CA PRO A 526 12.32 11.02 -35.33
C PRO A 526 11.29 11.91 -34.60
N PRO A 527 10.05 12.09 -35.09
CA PRO A 527 9.02 12.85 -34.38
C PRO A 527 8.62 12.24 -33.02
N LEU A 528 8.43 10.92 -32.96
CA LEU A 528 8.04 10.25 -31.70
C LEU A 528 9.17 10.33 -30.66
N ARG A 529 10.43 10.17 -31.10
CA ARG A 529 11.59 10.31 -30.22
C ARG A 529 11.67 11.73 -29.65
N LEU A 530 11.48 12.74 -30.50
CA LEU A 530 11.45 14.15 -30.07
C LEU A 530 10.32 14.39 -29.05
N GLN A 531 9.11 13.92 -29.34
CA GLN A 531 7.95 14.03 -28.45
C GLN A 531 8.22 13.41 -27.07
N TYR A 532 8.90 12.25 -27.02
CA TYR A 532 9.25 11.60 -25.77
C TYR A 532 10.18 12.44 -24.90
N PHE A 533 11.20 13.07 -25.48
CA PHE A 533 12.09 13.95 -24.73
C PHE A 533 11.46 15.30 -24.37
N GLN A 534 10.52 15.79 -25.17
CA GLN A 534 9.69 16.94 -24.80
C GLN A 534 8.79 16.61 -23.60
N TRP A 535 8.20 15.41 -23.57
CA TRP A 535 7.47 14.92 -22.39
C TRP A 535 8.38 14.83 -21.17
N LEU A 536 9.60 14.30 -21.29
CA LEU A 536 10.56 14.23 -20.19
C LEU A 536 10.92 15.62 -19.63
N ALA A 537 10.95 16.65 -20.48
CA ALA A 537 11.13 18.04 -20.02
C ALA A 537 9.87 18.53 -19.30
N ARG A 538 8.67 18.30 -19.84
CA ARG A 538 7.39 18.68 -19.22
C ARG A 538 7.16 18.00 -17.86
N SER A 539 7.55 16.74 -17.70
CA SER A 539 7.40 16.01 -16.44
C SER A 539 8.26 16.56 -15.30
N GLU A 540 9.16 17.52 -15.57
CA GLU A 540 9.81 18.31 -14.52
C GLU A 540 8.84 19.23 -13.77
N ASN A 541 7.58 19.37 -14.18
CA ASN A 541 6.56 20.03 -13.36
C ASN A 541 5.75 19.06 -12.50
N TYR A 542 5.97 17.75 -12.64
CA TYR A 542 5.27 16.75 -11.83
C TYR A 542 5.81 16.70 -10.41
N ASN A 543 4.93 16.33 -9.49
CA ASN A 543 5.20 16.30 -8.06
C ASN A 543 4.89 14.93 -7.49
N GLY A 544 5.67 14.54 -6.49
CA GLY A 544 5.57 13.24 -5.82
C GLY A 544 6.45 13.25 -4.58
N GLY A 545 6.81 12.09 -4.03
CA GLY A 545 7.63 11.99 -2.82
C GLY A 545 9.09 12.41 -3.01
N PRO A 546 9.91 12.48 -1.94
CA PRO A 546 11.29 12.97 -2.00
C PRO A 546 12.20 12.31 -3.05
N ARG A 547 11.89 11.08 -3.50
CA ARG A 547 12.68 10.33 -4.49
C ARG A 547 12.13 10.47 -5.91
N PHE A 548 10.94 11.05 -6.09
CA PHE A 548 10.23 11.18 -7.36
C PHE A 548 11.11 11.75 -8.48
N ARG A 549 11.84 12.83 -8.20
CA ARG A 549 12.77 13.47 -9.15
C ARG A 549 13.93 12.55 -9.56
N GLY A 550 14.38 11.70 -8.64
CA GLY A 550 15.39 10.68 -8.91
C GLY A 550 14.90 9.69 -9.95
N TYR A 551 13.68 9.21 -9.81
CA TYR A 551 13.07 8.27 -10.77
C TYR A 551 12.91 8.87 -12.17
N LEU A 552 12.43 10.11 -12.29
CA LEU A 552 12.36 10.78 -13.60
C LEU A 552 13.76 10.98 -14.22
N SER A 553 14.77 11.26 -13.38
CA SER A 553 16.16 11.37 -13.82
C SER A 553 16.72 10.03 -14.31
N ASP A 554 16.37 8.93 -13.66
CA ASP A 554 16.73 7.56 -14.06
C ASP A 554 16.08 7.20 -15.41
N ILE A 555 14.79 7.48 -15.58
CA ILE A 555 14.08 7.28 -16.87
C ILE A 555 14.76 8.07 -17.97
N ARG A 556 15.05 9.36 -17.74
CA ARG A 556 15.75 10.23 -18.70
C ARG A 556 17.13 9.69 -19.05
N ARG A 557 17.92 9.27 -18.05
CA ARG A 557 19.26 8.71 -18.26
C ARG A 557 19.19 7.47 -19.15
N ASP A 558 18.32 6.52 -18.81
CA ASP A 558 18.18 5.26 -19.54
C ASP A 558 17.68 5.51 -20.97
N ALA A 559 16.73 6.44 -21.14
CA ALA A 559 16.25 6.90 -22.44
C ALA A 559 17.36 7.51 -23.31
N ILE A 560 18.22 8.36 -22.75
CA ILE A 560 19.36 8.93 -23.50
C ILE A 560 20.33 7.82 -23.92
N ALA A 561 20.57 6.86 -23.03
CA ALA A 561 21.46 5.73 -23.30
C ALA A 561 20.94 4.82 -24.41
N SER A 562 19.62 4.68 -24.56
CA SER A 562 19.01 3.86 -25.61
C SER A 562 18.97 4.51 -26.99
N VAL A 563 19.20 5.83 -27.13
CA VAL A 563 19.26 6.49 -28.44
C VAL A 563 20.55 6.11 -29.20
N PRO A 564 20.45 5.45 -30.37
CA PRO A 564 21.60 5.11 -31.21
C PRO A 564 22.41 6.35 -31.60
N ALA A 565 23.74 6.23 -31.70
CA ALA A 565 24.62 7.38 -31.95
C ALA A 565 24.26 8.18 -33.22
N GLY A 566 23.83 7.49 -34.29
CA GLY A 566 23.40 8.10 -35.54
C GLY A 566 22.07 8.85 -35.47
N GLU A 567 21.23 8.59 -34.46
CA GLU A 567 19.92 9.26 -34.29
C GLU A 567 20.00 10.50 -33.39
N ARG A 568 21.17 10.80 -32.81
CA ARG A 568 21.35 11.93 -31.88
C ARG A 568 21.53 13.26 -32.64
N THR A 569 20.47 13.71 -33.30
CA THR A 569 20.44 15.00 -34.01
C THR A 569 20.73 16.18 -33.07
N ALA A 570 21.16 17.31 -33.63
CA ALA A 570 21.40 18.52 -32.85
C ALA A 570 20.12 19.00 -32.13
N GLU A 571 18.96 18.84 -32.77
CA GLU A 571 17.67 19.15 -32.17
C GLU A 571 17.35 18.25 -30.98
N LEU A 572 17.48 16.93 -31.15
CA LEU A 572 17.20 15.98 -30.07
C LEU A 572 18.12 16.18 -28.86
N LYS A 573 19.41 16.47 -29.11
CA LYS A 573 20.39 16.78 -28.07
C LYS A 573 20.01 17.99 -27.21
N LYS A 574 19.28 18.98 -27.75
CA LYS A 574 18.78 20.12 -26.96
C LYS A 574 17.82 19.64 -25.88
N TRP A 575 17.00 18.64 -26.18
CA TRP A 575 15.97 18.12 -25.28
C TRP A 575 16.49 17.14 -24.23
N PHE A 576 17.66 16.52 -24.44
CA PHE A 576 18.27 15.62 -23.45
C PHE A 576 18.46 16.26 -22.08
N ARG A 577 18.73 17.57 -22.04
CA ARG A 577 18.92 18.35 -20.80
C ARG A 577 18.08 19.63 -20.78
N ALA A 578 17.05 19.72 -21.64
CA ALA A 578 16.15 20.86 -21.60
C ALA A 578 15.42 20.87 -20.25
N PRO A 579 15.44 22.00 -19.52
CA PRO A 579 14.61 22.15 -18.34
C PRO A 579 13.14 22.22 -18.74
N GLY A 580 12.25 21.78 -17.86
CA GLY A 580 10.82 22.05 -18.00
C GLY A 580 10.52 23.55 -17.92
N GLU A 581 9.52 24.00 -18.68
CA GLU A 581 8.97 25.34 -18.51
C GLU A 581 8.34 25.44 -17.12
N LYS A 582 8.61 26.50 -16.35
CA LYS A 582 8.02 26.65 -15.01
C LYS A 582 6.50 26.86 -15.13
N GLY A 583 5.72 26.03 -14.46
CA GLY A 583 4.26 26.14 -14.43
C GLY A 583 3.60 25.03 -13.62
N PRO A 584 2.25 25.03 -13.53
CA PRO A 584 1.52 23.93 -12.94
C PRO A 584 1.74 22.63 -13.72
N ALA A 585 1.55 21.49 -13.06
CA ALA A 585 1.58 20.20 -13.74
C ALA A 585 0.53 20.16 -14.86
N GLN A 586 0.94 19.77 -16.07
CA GLN A 586 0.06 19.62 -17.22
C GLN A 586 0.14 18.19 -17.74
N PHE A 587 -0.97 17.48 -17.68
CA PHE A 587 -1.05 16.11 -18.18
C PHE A 587 -1.34 16.05 -19.70
N SER A 588 -1.76 17.15 -20.32
CA SER A 588 -1.90 17.25 -21.78
C SER A 588 -0.90 18.26 -22.36
N SER A 589 -0.45 18.02 -23.60
CA SER A 589 0.31 19.02 -24.37
C SER A 589 -0.51 20.23 -24.81
N LYS A 590 -1.85 20.18 -24.75
CA LYS A 590 -2.73 21.24 -25.24
C LYS A 590 -3.34 22.03 -24.09
N PRO A 591 -3.04 23.34 -23.95
CA PRO A 591 -3.70 24.17 -22.94
C PRO A 591 -5.19 24.35 -23.27
N ARG A 592 -6.07 24.23 -22.26
CA ARG A 592 -7.50 24.58 -22.38
C ARG A 592 -7.72 26.05 -22.02
N LYS A 593 -8.71 26.67 -22.67
CA LYS A 593 -9.17 28.01 -22.33
C LYS A 593 -10.10 27.93 -21.12
N VAL A 594 -10.08 28.96 -20.28
CA VAL A 594 -11.07 29.14 -19.22
C VAL A 594 -12.44 29.30 -19.86
N VAL A 595 -13.42 28.53 -19.39
CA VAL A 595 -14.84 28.58 -19.77
C VAL A 595 -15.55 29.56 -18.85
N LYS A 596 -15.57 29.28 -17.54
CA LYS A 596 -16.24 30.08 -16.52
C LYS A 596 -15.74 29.69 -15.12
N ASP A 597 -15.63 30.64 -14.20
CA ASP A 597 -15.48 30.32 -12.77
C ASP A 597 -16.87 30.01 -12.20
N TRP A 598 -17.18 28.71 -12.12
CA TRP A 598 -18.49 28.22 -11.73
C TRP A 598 -18.78 28.46 -10.25
N ALA A 599 -19.99 28.94 -9.95
CA ALA A 599 -20.56 28.99 -8.61
C ALA A 599 -21.65 27.92 -8.42
N MET A 600 -22.04 27.63 -7.17
CA MET A 600 -23.06 26.61 -6.91
C MET A 600 -24.41 26.98 -7.55
N GLU A 601 -24.76 28.26 -7.57
CA GLU A 601 -26.00 28.75 -8.18
C GLU A 601 -26.05 28.49 -9.69
N ASP A 602 -24.89 28.43 -10.36
CA ASP A 602 -24.81 28.15 -11.79
C ASP A 602 -25.09 26.69 -12.12
N LEU A 603 -24.80 25.79 -11.19
CA LEU A 603 -24.74 24.35 -11.43
C LEU A 603 -25.89 23.57 -10.78
N GLN A 604 -26.59 24.16 -9.81
CA GLN A 604 -27.75 23.54 -9.16
C GLN A 604 -28.82 23.07 -10.17
N GLY A 605 -29.00 23.81 -11.27
CA GLY A 605 -29.92 23.43 -12.36
C GLY A 605 -29.49 22.23 -13.20
N LEU A 606 -28.21 21.84 -13.15
CA LEU A 606 -27.66 20.70 -13.92
C LEU A 606 -27.88 19.35 -13.22
N LEU A 607 -27.98 19.34 -11.90
CA LEU A 607 -28.01 18.12 -11.07
C LEU A 607 -29.32 17.31 -11.17
N GLY A 608 -30.37 17.86 -11.78
CA GLY A 608 -31.65 17.17 -12.03
C GLY A 608 -31.56 16.13 -13.16
N ALA A 609 -32.21 16.39 -14.29
CA ALA A 609 -32.29 15.45 -15.44
C ALA A 609 -30.95 15.16 -16.15
N GLY A 610 -29.84 15.80 -15.73
CA GLY A 610 -28.55 15.72 -16.42
C GLY A 610 -27.74 14.43 -16.20
N LEU A 611 -28.09 13.64 -15.18
CA LEU A 611 -27.41 12.37 -14.84
C LEU A 611 -28.21 11.12 -15.24
N GLU A 612 -29.39 11.27 -15.85
CA GLU A 612 -30.30 10.16 -16.22
C GLU A 612 -29.89 9.41 -17.51
N GLY A 613 -28.63 8.98 -17.60
CA GLY A 613 -28.13 8.18 -18.73
C GLY A 613 -27.45 8.99 -19.84
N GLY A 614 -26.82 8.26 -20.78
CA GLY A 614 -26.11 8.81 -21.93
C GLY A 614 -24.86 9.66 -21.61
N ARG A 615 -24.34 9.59 -20.38
CA ARG A 615 -23.08 10.26 -19.99
C ARG A 615 -21.88 9.58 -20.63
N ASN A 616 -20.77 10.30 -20.77
CA ASN A 616 -19.56 9.76 -21.38
C ASN A 616 -18.49 9.44 -20.33
N PHE A 617 -18.29 8.15 -20.05
CA PHE A 617 -17.29 7.65 -19.12
C PHE A 617 -15.86 8.15 -19.44
N ALA A 618 -15.46 8.06 -20.70
CA ALA A 618 -14.11 8.44 -21.13
C ALA A 618 -13.89 9.96 -20.96
N ASN A 619 -14.92 10.76 -21.21
CA ASN A 619 -14.87 12.19 -20.97
C ASN A 619 -14.82 12.53 -19.48
N GLY A 620 -15.63 11.86 -18.65
CA GLY A 620 -15.62 12.05 -17.20
C GLY A 620 -14.26 11.75 -16.56
N ARG A 621 -13.65 10.60 -16.91
CA ARG A 621 -12.28 10.28 -16.51
C ARG A 621 -11.26 11.31 -17.00
N ARG A 622 -11.43 11.79 -18.24
CA ARG A 622 -10.58 12.86 -18.80
C ARG A 622 -10.72 14.17 -18.04
N MET A 623 -11.93 14.55 -17.63
CA MET A 623 -12.18 15.74 -16.83
C MET A 623 -11.59 15.62 -15.44
N PHE A 624 -11.61 14.44 -14.83
CA PHE A 624 -10.95 14.21 -13.54
C PHE A 624 -9.44 14.49 -13.60
N GLY A 625 -8.78 14.12 -14.70
CA GLY A 625 -7.38 14.50 -14.95
C GLY A 625 -7.18 15.99 -15.25
N ILE A 626 -8.03 16.59 -16.09
CA ILE A 626 -7.94 18.02 -16.46
C ILE A 626 -8.14 18.93 -15.25
N GLY A 627 -9.09 18.58 -14.37
CA GLY A 627 -9.30 19.25 -13.08
C GLY A 627 -8.16 19.01 -12.09
N SER A 628 -7.10 18.30 -12.48
CA SER A 628 -5.95 17.93 -11.64
C SER A 628 -6.32 17.11 -10.40
N CYS A 629 -7.49 16.47 -10.38
CA CYS A 629 -7.94 15.68 -9.24
C CYS A 629 -7.00 14.49 -8.98
N HIS A 630 -6.46 13.86 -10.04
CA HIS A 630 -5.44 12.81 -9.92
C HIS A 630 -4.14 13.26 -9.24
N ALA A 631 -3.84 14.56 -9.15
CA ALA A 631 -2.62 15.00 -8.45
C ALA A 631 -2.69 14.71 -6.95
N CYS A 632 -3.90 14.75 -6.39
CA CYS A 632 -4.15 14.58 -4.96
C CYS A 632 -4.89 13.29 -4.64
N HIS A 633 -5.88 12.92 -5.45
CA HIS A 633 -6.82 11.85 -5.16
C HIS A 633 -6.52 10.60 -5.96
N ARG A 634 -6.74 9.46 -5.30
CA ARG A 634 -6.82 8.16 -5.95
C ARG A 634 -8.25 7.90 -6.38
N PHE A 635 -8.42 7.29 -7.54
CA PHE A 635 -9.72 6.81 -8.04
C PHE A 635 -9.50 5.58 -8.91
N ASP A 636 -10.16 4.48 -8.59
CA ASP A 636 -9.99 3.16 -9.20
C ASP A 636 -8.51 2.75 -9.34
N GLY A 637 -7.73 2.98 -8.28
CA GLY A 637 -6.29 2.67 -8.25
C GLY A 637 -5.38 3.63 -9.04
N GLU A 638 -5.93 4.72 -9.58
CA GLU A 638 -5.20 5.73 -10.36
C GLU A 638 -5.09 7.08 -9.64
N GLY A 639 -3.97 7.78 -9.80
CA GLY A 639 -3.72 9.08 -9.18
C GLY A 639 -2.97 9.02 -7.84
N GLY A 640 -2.80 10.20 -7.26
CA GLY A 640 -2.02 10.46 -6.06
C GLY A 640 -2.69 9.99 -4.79
N ALA A 641 -1.95 10.03 -3.69
CA ALA A 641 -2.43 9.61 -2.37
C ALA A 641 -2.29 10.73 -1.33
N VAL A 642 -2.35 11.99 -1.77
CA VAL A 642 -2.21 13.15 -0.91
C VAL A 642 -3.53 13.45 -0.17
N GLY A 643 -4.62 13.37 -0.92
CA GLY A 643 -6.01 13.44 -0.46
C GLY A 643 -6.64 12.05 -0.33
N PRO A 644 -7.95 11.99 0.01
CA PRO A 644 -8.68 10.74 0.14
C PRO A 644 -8.82 9.99 -1.19
N ASP A 645 -8.90 8.66 -1.09
CA ASP A 645 -9.33 7.82 -2.21
C ASP A 645 -10.84 8.05 -2.46
N LEU A 646 -11.17 8.49 -3.67
CA LEU A 646 -12.52 8.85 -4.08
C LEU A 646 -13.27 7.68 -4.74
N THR A 647 -12.66 6.50 -4.87
CA THR A 647 -13.28 5.34 -5.55
C THR A 647 -14.62 4.98 -4.94
N ALA A 648 -14.73 5.02 -3.60
CA ALA A 648 -15.95 4.66 -2.87
C ALA A 648 -16.74 5.88 -2.40
N VAL A 649 -16.70 6.99 -3.15
CA VAL A 649 -17.42 8.21 -2.78
C VAL A 649 -18.93 8.07 -2.99
N HIS A 650 -19.34 7.23 -3.94
CA HIS A 650 -20.74 6.82 -4.13
C HIS A 650 -21.30 6.22 -2.82
N GLY A 651 -22.50 6.66 -2.42
CA GLY A 651 -23.14 6.23 -1.16
C GLY A 651 -22.77 7.02 0.09
N LYS A 652 -21.76 7.90 0.03
CA LYS A 652 -21.46 8.86 1.13
C LYS A 652 -21.97 10.26 0.85
N PHE A 653 -21.95 10.68 -0.41
CA PHE A 653 -22.28 12.04 -0.83
C PHE A 653 -23.35 12.02 -1.93
N SER A 654 -24.27 12.98 -1.89
CA SER A 654 -25.17 13.25 -3.02
C SER A 654 -24.42 13.98 -4.14
N PRO A 655 -24.97 14.04 -5.37
CA PRO A 655 -24.39 14.84 -6.44
C PRO A 655 -24.20 16.31 -6.06
N TYR A 656 -25.11 16.86 -5.24
CA TYR A 656 -24.99 18.23 -4.73
C TYR A 656 -23.79 18.36 -3.79
N ASP A 657 -23.66 17.46 -2.81
CA ASP A 657 -22.58 17.53 -1.81
C ASP A 657 -21.19 17.37 -2.45
N LEU A 658 -21.08 16.48 -3.45
CA LEU A 658 -19.86 16.32 -4.24
C LEU A 658 -19.48 17.61 -4.97
N LEU A 659 -20.47 18.24 -5.59
CA LEU A 659 -20.22 19.44 -6.35
C LEU A 659 -19.88 20.64 -5.44
N GLU A 660 -20.59 20.77 -4.31
CA GLU A 660 -20.29 21.77 -3.29
C GLU A 660 -18.86 21.60 -2.75
N SER A 661 -18.45 20.36 -2.50
CA SER A 661 -17.09 20.05 -2.07
C SER A 661 -16.04 20.51 -3.10
N ILE A 662 -16.32 20.43 -4.41
CA ILE A 662 -15.40 20.84 -5.48
C ILE A 662 -15.38 22.36 -5.68
N VAL A 663 -16.56 23.00 -5.69
CA VAL A 663 -16.72 24.42 -6.00
C VAL A 663 -16.40 25.30 -4.79
N VAL A 664 -16.79 24.85 -3.59
CA VAL A 664 -16.62 25.56 -2.31
C VAL A 664 -15.89 24.64 -1.33
N PRO A 665 -14.60 24.33 -1.57
CA PRO A 665 -13.85 23.36 -0.77
C PRO A 665 -13.66 23.76 0.69
N GLU A 666 -13.88 25.03 1.04
CA GLU A 666 -13.81 25.56 2.41
C GLU A 666 -15.12 25.38 3.20
N ALA A 667 -16.22 24.96 2.56
CA ALA A 667 -17.51 24.76 3.24
C ALA A 667 -17.42 23.67 4.32
N GLU A 668 -16.67 22.60 4.05
CA GLU A 668 -16.38 21.54 5.00
C GLU A 668 -14.95 21.02 4.80
N VAL A 669 -14.07 21.28 5.76
CA VAL A 669 -12.69 20.78 5.75
C VAL A 669 -12.62 19.54 6.63
N SER A 670 -12.37 18.38 6.01
CA SER A 670 -12.19 17.12 6.75
C SER A 670 -11.02 17.23 7.74
N ASP A 671 -11.25 16.91 9.01
CA ASP A 671 -10.21 16.80 10.05
C ASP A 671 -9.07 15.87 9.62
N GLN A 672 -9.37 14.87 8.78
CA GLN A 672 -8.39 13.93 8.28
C GLN A 672 -7.32 14.61 7.39
N TYR A 673 -7.70 15.62 6.61
CA TYR A 673 -6.86 16.27 5.60
C TYR A 673 -6.66 17.77 5.83
N GLY A 674 -7.25 18.32 6.89
CA GLY A 674 -7.19 19.74 7.25
C GLY A 674 -5.79 20.24 7.54
N ALA A 675 -5.59 21.53 7.31
CA ALA A 675 -4.35 22.23 7.62
C ALA A 675 -4.37 22.76 9.07
N SER A 676 -3.20 23.11 9.59
CA SER A 676 -3.07 23.82 10.84
C SER A 676 -2.62 25.26 10.59
N ALA A 677 -3.21 26.19 11.34
CA ALA A 677 -2.79 27.58 11.42
C ALA A 677 -1.81 27.75 12.58
N PHE A 678 -0.58 28.17 12.25
CA PHE A 678 0.50 28.43 13.20
C PHE A 678 0.59 29.93 13.45
N THR A 679 0.27 30.36 14.67
CA THR A 679 0.49 31.75 15.10
C THR A 679 1.90 31.87 15.68
N LEU A 680 2.75 32.69 15.07
CA LEU A 680 4.15 32.86 15.47
C LEU A 680 4.32 34.03 16.44
N ARG A 681 5.42 34.01 17.20
CA ARG A 681 5.76 35.07 18.18
C ARG A 681 5.97 36.45 17.56
N ASP A 682 6.30 36.51 16.27
CA ASP A 682 6.42 37.77 15.52
C ASP A 682 5.06 38.33 15.06
N GLY A 683 3.96 37.63 15.36
CA GLY A 683 2.60 37.99 14.98
C GLY A 683 2.19 37.49 13.58
N SER A 684 3.10 36.87 12.82
CA SER A 684 2.74 36.28 11.53
C SER A 684 1.99 34.96 11.70
N GLN A 685 1.15 34.63 10.73
CA GLN A 685 0.44 33.37 10.67
C GLN A 685 0.92 32.56 9.46
N VAL A 686 1.08 31.25 9.65
CA VAL A 686 1.41 30.32 8.57
C VAL A 686 0.38 29.20 8.58
N VAL A 687 -0.28 28.95 7.45
CA VAL A 687 -1.23 27.85 7.30
C VAL A 687 -0.57 26.74 6.50
N GLY A 688 -0.58 25.53 7.04
CA GLY A 688 0.04 24.37 6.39
C GLY A 688 -0.31 23.04 7.06
N ARG A 689 -0.20 21.96 6.30
CA ARG A 689 -0.36 20.60 6.83
C ARG A 689 0.95 20.10 7.42
N ILE A 690 0.92 19.56 8.62
CA ILE A 690 2.11 18.96 9.27
C ILE A 690 2.47 17.67 8.55
N MET A 691 3.70 17.60 8.05
CA MET A 691 4.25 16.44 7.34
C MET A 691 5.22 15.64 8.22
N ASN A 692 5.88 16.32 9.17
CA ASN A 692 6.87 15.70 10.03
C ASN A 692 7.16 16.57 11.27
N LEU A 693 7.64 15.96 12.34
CA LEU A 693 8.14 16.61 13.54
C LEU A 693 9.53 16.06 13.87
N ASN A 694 10.55 16.91 14.04
CA ASN A 694 11.88 16.44 14.45
C ASN A 694 12.50 17.34 15.50
N ARG A 695 13.33 16.77 16.38
CA ARG A 695 14.25 17.53 17.21
C ARG A 695 15.55 17.80 16.46
N ARG A 696 16.18 18.96 16.71
CA ARG A 696 17.49 19.28 16.10
C ARG A 696 18.55 18.26 16.49
N ARG A 697 19.38 17.89 15.52
CA ARG A 697 20.37 16.80 15.64
C ARG A 697 21.50 17.12 16.62
N ASP A 698 21.77 18.41 16.84
CA ASP A 698 22.79 18.93 17.76
C ASP A 698 22.28 19.10 19.20
N GLY A 699 20.98 18.88 19.46
CA GLY A 699 20.37 19.03 20.78
C GLY A 699 20.24 20.48 21.27
N THR A 700 20.56 21.50 20.45
CA THR A 700 20.65 22.91 20.89
C THR A 700 19.38 23.73 20.67
N GLY A 701 18.21 23.10 20.52
CA GLY A 701 16.93 23.82 20.34
C GLY A 701 15.69 22.95 20.53
N GLY A 702 14.51 23.58 20.49
CA GLY A 702 13.21 22.92 20.57
C GLY A 702 12.87 22.08 19.33
N ASP A 703 11.68 21.47 19.36
CA ASP A 703 11.17 20.66 18.25
C ASP A 703 10.90 21.53 17.00
N VAL A 704 10.92 20.93 15.81
CA VAL A 704 10.73 21.62 14.52
C VAL A 704 9.65 20.91 13.72
N TYR A 705 8.59 21.64 13.40
CA TYR A 705 7.53 21.21 12.49
C TYR A 705 7.98 21.40 11.05
N ARG A 706 7.75 20.39 10.22
CA ARG A 706 7.83 20.49 8.77
C ARG A 706 6.42 20.52 8.23
N ILE A 707 6.02 21.65 7.67
CA ILE A 707 4.67 21.86 7.14
C ILE A 707 4.72 22.05 5.64
N THR A 708 3.72 21.58 4.91
CA THR A 708 3.50 21.96 3.52
C THR A 708 2.37 22.98 3.42
N THR A 709 2.58 24.02 2.62
CA THR A 709 1.60 25.09 2.37
C THR A 709 0.90 24.92 1.02
N ASP A 710 1.33 23.94 0.22
CA ASP A 710 0.80 23.64 -1.11
C ASP A 710 0.80 22.11 -1.28
N MET A 711 -0.39 21.50 -1.25
CA MET A 711 -0.53 20.05 -1.39
C MET A 711 -0.30 19.55 -2.82
N MET A 712 -0.24 20.45 -3.82
CA MET A 712 0.22 20.11 -5.16
C MET A 712 1.74 19.94 -5.20
N ARG A 713 2.46 20.46 -4.19
CA ARG A 713 3.92 20.36 -4.01
C ARG A 713 4.26 19.85 -2.61
N PRO A 714 3.79 18.65 -2.22
CA PRO A 714 3.82 18.19 -0.82
C PRO A 714 5.23 18.02 -0.24
N ASN A 715 6.27 17.96 -1.08
CA ASN A 715 7.66 17.91 -0.64
C ASN A 715 8.26 19.27 -0.27
N GLU A 716 7.65 20.37 -0.71
CA GLU A 716 8.16 21.72 -0.45
C GLU A 716 7.72 22.15 0.94
N THR A 717 8.42 21.59 1.93
CA THR A 717 8.11 21.84 3.33
C THR A 717 8.82 23.07 3.87
N ARG A 718 8.07 23.90 4.58
CA ARG A 718 8.58 24.98 5.42
C ARG A 718 8.86 24.44 6.81
N ALA A 719 10.01 24.82 7.38
CA ALA A 719 10.30 24.56 8.78
C ALA A 719 9.69 25.67 9.65
N VAL A 720 8.97 25.27 10.69
CA VAL A 720 8.46 26.17 11.74
C VAL A 720 8.94 25.64 13.08
N LYS A 721 9.67 26.47 13.84
CA LYS A 721 10.27 26.02 15.10
C LYS A 721 9.24 26.11 16.23
N ALA A 722 9.19 25.11 17.10
CA ALA A 722 8.26 25.06 18.23
C ALA A 722 8.43 26.24 19.19
N ASP A 723 9.66 26.72 19.37
CA ASP A 723 9.97 27.88 20.21
C ASP A 723 9.48 29.21 19.61
N GLU A 724 9.25 29.28 18.30
CA GLU A 724 8.67 30.45 17.60
C GLU A 724 7.14 30.43 17.59
N ILE A 725 6.50 29.32 17.98
CA ILE A 725 5.04 29.14 17.93
C ILE A 725 4.38 29.60 19.24
N VAL A 726 3.27 30.33 19.10
CA VAL A 726 2.37 30.76 20.19
C VAL A 726 1.18 29.80 20.30
N SER A 727 0.51 29.50 19.18
CA SER A 727 -0.61 28.55 19.11
C SER A 727 -0.61 27.79 17.77
N ILE A 728 -1.22 26.60 17.80
CA ILE A 728 -1.53 25.79 16.62
C ILE A 728 -3.02 25.48 16.70
N GLU A 729 -3.77 25.90 15.68
CA GLU A 729 -5.22 25.73 15.62
C GLU A 729 -5.62 25.07 14.29
N PRO A 730 -6.72 24.29 14.24
CA PRO A 730 -7.28 23.83 12.96
C PRO A 730 -7.57 25.03 12.04
N SER A 731 -7.19 24.92 10.77
CA SER A 731 -7.50 25.93 9.78
C SER A 731 -8.82 25.62 9.08
N GLY A 732 -9.68 26.63 8.91
CA GLY A 732 -10.86 26.53 8.03
C GLY A 732 -10.54 26.68 6.54
N ILE A 733 -9.27 26.92 6.18
CA ILE A 733 -8.84 27.04 4.78
C ILE A 733 -8.59 25.64 4.24
N SER A 734 -9.25 25.31 3.14
CA SER A 734 -9.08 24.05 2.46
C SER A 734 -7.77 24.01 1.69
N MET A 735 -7.12 22.84 1.69
CA MET A 735 -5.93 22.59 0.88
C MET A 735 -6.27 22.15 -0.55
N MET A 736 -7.55 21.93 -0.86
CA MET A 736 -7.99 21.71 -2.23
C MET A 736 -8.05 23.05 -2.98
N PRO A 737 -7.40 23.19 -4.15
CA PRO A 737 -7.41 24.46 -4.88
C PRO A 737 -8.82 24.81 -5.39
N PRO A 738 -9.23 26.09 -5.39
CA PRO A 738 -10.46 26.51 -6.04
C PRO A 738 -10.32 26.52 -7.58
N GLY A 739 -11.44 26.62 -8.29
CA GLY A 739 -11.46 26.79 -9.76
C GLY A 739 -11.10 25.53 -10.57
N LEU A 740 -11.20 24.34 -9.97
CA LEU A 740 -10.88 23.07 -10.66
C LEU A 740 -11.77 22.80 -11.88
N LEU A 741 -12.98 23.34 -11.89
CA LEU A 741 -13.95 23.21 -12.99
C LEU A 741 -13.83 24.31 -14.04
N SER A 742 -12.94 25.30 -13.87
CA SER A 742 -13.00 26.55 -14.67
C SER A 742 -12.74 26.38 -16.17
N THR A 743 -12.26 25.21 -16.61
CA THR A 743 -12.01 24.88 -18.02
C THR A 743 -13.00 23.86 -18.60
N MET A 744 -14.05 23.52 -17.83
CA MET A 744 -15.08 22.53 -18.17
C MET A 744 -16.37 23.23 -18.59
N GLU A 745 -17.07 22.62 -19.57
CA GLU A 745 -18.44 22.97 -19.98
C GLU A 745 -19.48 22.19 -19.14
N ASP A 746 -20.77 22.52 -19.23
CA ASP A 746 -21.84 21.85 -18.47
C ASP A 746 -21.83 20.32 -18.64
N SER A 747 -21.63 19.84 -19.86
CA SER A 747 -21.55 18.40 -20.14
C SER A 747 -20.30 17.75 -19.56
N ASP A 748 -19.16 18.47 -19.56
CA ASP A 748 -17.90 18.00 -18.98
C ASP A 748 -18.07 17.80 -17.45
N ILE A 749 -18.78 18.71 -16.78
CA ILE A 749 -19.06 18.63 -15.34
C ILE A 749 -20.00 17.45 -15.04
N LEU A 750 -21.05 17.25 -15.84
CA LEU A 750 -21.97 16.13 -15.67
C LEU A 750 -21.30 14.77 -15.90
N ASP A 751 -20.44 14.66 -16.92
CA ASP A 751 -19.66 13.45 -17.17
C ASP A 751 -18.67 13.17 -16.02
N LEU A 752 -18.04 14.21 -15.45
CA LEU A 752 -17.17 14.10 -14.29
C LEU A 752 -17.93 13.59 -13.05
N LEU A 753 -19.11 14.16 -12.77
CA LEU A 753 -19.95 13.72 -11.66
C LEU A 753 -20.42 12.27 -11.86
N ALA A 754 -20.86 11.91 -13.06
CA ALA A 754 -21.25 10.53 -13.38
C ALA A 754 -20.08 9.56 -13.16
N TYR A 755 -18.87 9.93 -13.57
CA TYR A 755 -17.66 9.14 -13.36
C TYR A 755 -17.36 8.91 -11.87
N LEU A 756 -17.49 9.94 -11.03
CA LEU A 756 -17.28 9.83 -9.58
C LEU A 756 -18.37 8.98 -8.90
N LEU A 757 -19.63 9.20 -9.28
CA LEU A 757 -20.80 8.53 -8.71
C LEU A 757 -20.91 7.06 -9.12
N SER A 758 -20.34 6.67 -10.26
CA SER A 758 -20.31 5.28 -10.71
C SER A 758 -19.16 4.46 -10.13
N SER A 759 -18.28 5.07 -9.30
CA SER A 759 -17.05 4.42 -8.82
C SER A 759 -16.13 3.93 -9.94
N GLY A 760 -16.20 4.53 -11.12
CA GLY A 760 -15.43 4.08 -12.28
C GLY A 760 -16.02 2.85 -12.97
N ASP A 761 -17.22 2.40 -12.61
CA ASP A 761 -17.91 1.35 -13.33
C ASP A 761 -18.39 1.87 -14.69
N ARG A 762 -17.89 1.27 -15.77
CA ARG A 762 -18.25 1.61 -17.15
C ARG A 762 -19.63 1.10 -17.53
N ASP A 763 -20.10 0.07 -16.84
CA ASP A 763 -21.39 -0.56 -17.06
C ASP A 763 -22.50 0.05 -16.19
N ASP A 764 -22.21 1.14 -15.47
CA ASP A 764 -23.21 1.85 -14.68
C ASP A 764 -24.34 2.43 -15.58
N PRO A 765 -25.61 2.39 -15.12
CA PRO A 765 -26.73 2.97 -15.86
C PRO A 765 -26.53 4.42 -16.32
N MET A 766 -25.74 5.24 -15.62
CA MET A 766 -25.47 6.63 -16.02
C MET A 766 -24.78 6.74 -17.39
N PHE A 767 -24.07 5.71 -17.84
CA PHE A 767 -23.40 5.67 -19.15
C PHE A 767 -24.18 4.88 -20.21
N LYS A 768 -25.31 4.29 -19.83
CA LYS A 768 -26.18 3.55 -20.74
C LYS A 768 -27.23 4.50 -21.33
N ASN A 769 -27.61 4.23 -22.58
CA ASN A 769 -28.64 4.99 -23.32
C ASN A 769 -30.04 4.45 -23.07
#